data_AF-A0A0F9W243-F1
#
_entry.id   AF-A0A0F9W243-F1
#
_cell.length_a   1.000
_cell.length_b   1.000
_cell.length_c   1.000
_cell.angle_alpha   90.00
_cell.angle_beta   90.00
_cell.angle_gamma   90.00
#
_symmetry.space_group_name_H-M   'P 1'
#
loop_
_entity.id
_entity.type
_entity.pdbx_description
1 polymer ?
#
loop_
_entity_poly.entity_id
_entity_poly.type
_entity_poly.pdbx_seq_one_letter_code
_entity_poly.pdbx_strand_id
1 'polypeptide(L)'
;MIARKDVSIIHNRWHDAQRVDKTDMDVEQNRGIDTDAATIHNHFGSGVLLESPEQPIIFDSDNLIASQAAIEAAGNFDGIGLAAHLQPSDINLGNQLEVNLTGSSVIGRLSIKVAIIGLSFDNTVQMDRLYFYKNEKQVTSKHYKRILTIFFNDFKGNNNCSRSLGGRVVIRETSSFQLSTDPMMERQDVSPDLFWRDFKVSDSAISLFDTIQNGMGSEFSADALSLDISGTTDREMAANDVTSQVGQKFQANTDNIQKVTLLIGARQKDTGPEADKFDWTGDIVVSIYPLQTSVSCPVDIVPSLAIDFEPSNEPIAQLSFDQASLEDAGYVLTSVAQPVDFVFSSTKLGDPATSNVVKDRFYAVTIKRSGSATSGTLFLGVGINRTADSRVTLFSGVWVDVPEEDLWFQVWTDAAKIADGRGYDEGNGIQYDKTTTDELTGATIDNQVRHLSFADTGENILNIAVIQAIGEETVTVQDERTGNNVNSRRKFVPSSSFVDESGLSSLQGVSNPFIIGCTQDTNPKQNAILEKVQTIPGLASGDQFCIVNPDPDSLSLNVIGSKLIPNISSAFDYRIFGADLCTDGYGDVNGDGYIDAADIAAASQLIGESLLFNSTQQKIIDGYFSALEVLRADVNGDGYVTATDVDLITQFVNRQINAFPAGGSFTHICYTVQQSTGRYDGYFDCDGYVRLDGYTGLNIIDPGDLSAEELKYDGYLTTPTIEGDSTFTTVPFPGVTYRIDPQPYWRPESLALSSETRAVPATFFVSTSIDPPDCSQTLSFECTDRTAVTPECDPGRNDFLVPDNLIIGKGDIVSLDGTKHKLDFEIGTVILQLPQTPFEEASINLFDKLVADRGDGITRGGLPAMRYSDCTTVQDADFALNRIRFSVSVQAFVPNIDGYTEEDGYGVIVDDIIGVHLDHSTGILKLTIKDLFVDTVFMTLVTKLQILVYLKKAGWNNVITVVEPSQIAGLLST
;
A
#
# COMPACT_ATOMS: atom_id res chain seq x y z
N MET A 1 26.05 14.92 14.69
CA MET A 1 25.90 14.75 13.23
C MET A 1 26.61 15.90 12.56
N ILE A 2 27.57 15.61 11.68
CA ILE A 2 28.16 16.62 10.79
C ILE A 2 27.07 16.96 9.77
N ALA A 3 26.75 18.25 9.60
CA ALA A 3 25.82 18.69 8.56
C ALA A 3 26.32 18.16 7.21
N ARG A 4 25.54 17.28 6.57
CA ARG A 4 25.87 16.77 5.23
C ARG A 4 25.76 17.95 4.26
N LYS A 5 26.79 18.13 3.44
CA LYS A 5 26.87 19.23 2.47
C LYS A 5 25.98 18.96 1.26
N ASP A 6 25.66 20.02 0.51
CA ASP A 6 24.86 19.93 -0.71
C ASP A 6 25.50 18.99 -1.75
N VAL A 7 24.64 18.22 -2.40
CA VAL A 7 25.01 17.18 -3.36
C VAL A 7 25.16 17.73 -4.78
N SER A 8 24.29 18.65 -5.18
CA SER A 8 24.39 19.34 -6.47
C SER A 8 25.26 20.59 -6.34
N ILE A 9 26.43 20.58 -6.98
CA ILE A 9 27.42 21.67 -6.88
C ILE A 9 27.67 22.29 -8.25
N ILE A 10 27.58 23.62 -8.33
CA ILE A 10 27.92 24.39 -9.54
C ILE A 10 29.41 24.27 -9.81
N HIS A 11 29.78 24.02 -11.06
CA HIS A 11 31.17 24.02 -11.51
C HIS A 11 31.37 24.82 -12.79
N ASN A 12 32.60 25.24 -13.04
CA ASN A 12 32.92 25.99 -14.24
C ASN A 12 32.92 25.08 -15.47
N ARG A 13 32.34 25.60 -16.55
CA ARG A 13 32.43 25.07 -17.90
C ARG A 13 33.37 25.97 -18.70
N TRP A 14 34.63 25.59 -18.71
CA TRP A 14 35.66 26.35 -19.42
C TRP A 14 35.43 26.33 -20.93
N HIS A 15 35.55 27.49 -21.56
CA HIS A 15 35.57 27.64 -23.01
C HIS A 15 36.84 28.37 -23.45
N ASP A 16 37.23 28.16 -24.70
CA ASP A 16 38.40 28.82 -25.29
C ASP A 16 38.24 30.34 -25.25
N ALA A 17 39.29 31.04 -24.81
CA ALA A 17 39.35 32.49 -24.62
C ALA A 17 38.55 33.07 -23.44
N GLN A 18 38.07 32.25 -22.50
CA GLN A 18 37.47 32.75 -21.26
C GLN A 18 38.51 33.49 -20.39
N ARG A 19 38.18 34.72 -19.96
CA ARG A 19 38.92 35.41 -18.91
C ARG A 19 38.53 34.83 -17.55
N VAL A 20 39.44 34.07 -16.94
CA VAL A 20 39.25 33.54 -15.58
C VAL A 20 39.31 34.69 -14.58
N ASP A 21 38.24 34.86 -13.80
CA ASP A 21 38.19 35.84 -12.72
C ASP A 21 38.21 35.18 -11.32
N LYS A 22 38.10 36.01 -10.27
CA LYS A 22 38.08 35.51 -8.90
C LYS A 22 36.85 34.63 -8.63
N THR A 23 35.70 34.97 -9.20
CA THR A 23 34.46 34.22 -9.03
C THR A 23 34.60 32.81 -9.58
N ASP A 24 35.21 32.67 -10.75
CA ASP A 24 35.44 31.35 -11.37
C ASP A 24 36.43 30.52 -10.53
N MET A 25 37.48 31.13 -9.99
CA MET A 25 38.39 30.45 -9.07
C MET A 25 37.71 30.02 -7.76
N ASP A 26 36.88 30.89 -7.16
CA ASP A 26 36.14 30.60 -5.93
C ASP A 26 35.13 29.46 -6.19
N VAL A 27 34.45 29.43 -7.34
CA VAL A 27 33.55 28.33 -7.74
C VAL A 27 34.30 27.02 -7.88
N GLU A 28 35.47 26.99 -8.54
CA GLU A 28 36.23 25.75 -8.69
C GLU A 28 36.79 25.26 -7.36
N GLN A 29 37.24 26.18 -6.50
CA GLN A 29 37.76 25.84 -5.19
C GLN A 29 36.67 25.31 -4.26
N ASN A 30 35.50 25.95 -4.24
CA ASN A 30 34.34 25.48 -3.47
C ASN A 30 33.88 24.12 -4.00
N ARG A 31 33.81 23.94 -5.33
CA ARG A 31 33.54 22.63 -5.94
C ARG A 31 34.51 21.58 -5.45
N GLY A 32 35.82 21.83 -5.45
CA GLY A 32 36.82 20.89 -4.94
C GLY A 32 36.59 20.54 -3.48
N ILE A 33 36.41 21.56 -2.61
CA ILE A 33 36.19 21.37 -1.17
C ILE A 33 34.89 20.60 -0.89
N ASP A 34 33.82 20.92 -1.60
CA ASP A 34 32.50 20.35 -1.38
C ASP A 34 32.38 18.97 -2.02
N THR A 35 32.98 18.74 -3.20
CA THR A 35 33.06 17.42 -3.84
C THR A 35 33.96 16.48 -3.06
N ASP A 36 35.13 16.91 -2.58
CA ASP A 36 36.00 16.07 -1.76
C ASP A 36 35.32 15.72 -0.43
N ALA A 37 34.66 16.69 0.21
CA ALA A 37 33.88 16.42 1.42
C ALA A 37 32.71 15.46 1.14
N ALA A 38 31.95 15.68 0.07
CA ALA A 38 30.83 14.84 -0.33
C ALA A 38 31.28 13.43 -0.72
N THR A 39 32.39 13.29 -1.46
CA THR A 39 32.94 12.00 -1.90
C THR A 39 33.49 11.21 -0.70
N ILE A 40 34.20 11.87 0.22
CA ILE A 40 34.73 11.23 1.45
C ILE A 40 33.59 10.81 2.39
N HIS A 41 32.51 11.61 2.48
CA HIS A 41 31.42 11.34 3.42
C HIS A 41 30.32 10.42 2.85
N ASN A 42 30.03 10.46 1.56
CA ASN A 42 28.85 9.82 0.97
C ASN A 42 29.17 8.63 0.04
N HIS A 43 30.44 8.26 -0.18
CA HIS A 43 30.86 7.09 -0.98
C HIS A 43 30.45 7.14 -2.49
N PHE A 44 31.00 6.22 -3.29
CA PHE A 44 30.76 6.12 -4.73
C PHE A 44 29.53 5.25 -5.05
N GLY A 45 28.68 5.69 -5.97
CA GLY A 45 27.55 4.89 -6.47
C GLY A 45 26.35 5.73 -6.89
N SER A 46 25.23 5.05 -7.11
CA SER A 46 23.94 5.67 -7.36
C SER A 46 22.97 5.32 -6.22
N GLY A 47 22.17 6.27 -5.76
CA GLY A 47 21.16 6.02 -4.75
C GLY A 47 20.72 7.24 -3.96
N VAL A 48 19.77 7.01 -3.04
CA VAL A 48 19.23 8.02 -2.14
C VAL A 48 20.17 8.27 -0.97
N LEU A 49 20.38 9.54 -0.65
CA LEU A 49 21.00 9.97 0.59
C LEU A 49 19.89 10.09 1.64
N LEU A 50 19.86 9.13 2.58
CA LEU A 50 18.88 9.14 3.67
C LEU A 50 19.12 10.34 4.60
N GLU A 51 18.13 11.22 4.77
CA GLU A 51 18.24 12.35 5.70
C GLU A 51 18.28 11.88 7.15
N SER A 52 17.46 10.87 7.47
CA SER A 52 17.42 10.17 8.76
C SER A 52 17.43 8.66 8.55
N PRO A 53 18.06 7.86 9.43
CA PRO A 53 17.96 6.40 9.40
C PRO A 53 16.53 5.89 9.59
N GLU A 54 15.74 6.60 10.41
CA GLU A 54 14.32 6.34 10.63
C GLU A 54 13.55 7.65 10.47
N GLN A 55 12.47 7.65 9.69
CA GLN A 55 11.64 8.82 9.48
C GLN A 55 10.87 9.16 10.77
N PRO A 56 10.94 10.41 11.28
CA PRO A 56 10.19 10.81 12.46
C PRO A 56 8.68 10.61 12.29
N ILE A 57 8.07 9.92 13.25
CA ILE A 57 6.61 9.72 13.30
C ILE A 57 5.97 10.97 13.91
N ILE A 58 5.18 11.67 13.10
CA ILE A 58 4.47 12.90 13.45
C ILE A 58 3.17 12.58 14.20
N PHE A 59 2.49 11.50 13.82
CA PHE A 59 1.26 11.04 14.44
C PHE A 59 1.07 9.53 14.24
N ASP A 60 0.57 8.84 15.27
CA ASP A 60 0.22 7.42 15.22
C ASP A 60 -1.10 7.19 15.94
N SER A 61 -2.10 6.68 15.23
CA SER A 61 -3.44 6.46 15.78
C SER A 61 -3.49 5.40 16.88
N ASP A 62 -2.46 4.56 17.00
CA ASP A 62 -2.39 3.51 18.04
C ASP A 62 -1.60 3.95 19.27
N ASN A 63 -0.88 5.07 19.18
CA ASN A 63 -0.07 5.62 20.26
C ASN A 63 -0.51 7.05 20.61
N LEU A 64 -1.79 7.19 20.93
CA LEU A 64 -2.40 8.49 21.23
C LEU A 64 -1.95 9.06 22.58
N ILE A 65 -1.79 10.39 22.64
CA ILE A 65 -1.64 11.08 23.92
C ILE A 65 -2.94 11.00 24.74
N ALA A 66 -2.84 11.16 26.06
CA ALA A 66 -3.97 10.94 26.98
C ALA A 66 -5.25 11.71 26.61
N SER A 67 -5.15 12.93 26.10
CA SER A 67 -6.32 13.72 25.67
C SER A 67 -6.98 13.14 24.42
N GLN A 68 -6.20 12.64 23.46
CA GLN A 68 -6.70 12.02 22.23
C GLN A 68 -7.29 10.63 22.50
N ALA A 69 -6.64 9.83 23.36
CA ALA A 69 -7.17 8.55 23.80
C ALA A 69 -8.52 8.71 24.52
N ALA A 70 -8.71 9.80 25.28
CA ALA A 70 -10.00 10.10 25.91
C ALA A 70 -11.09 10.47 24.88
N ILE A 71 -10.73 11.15 23.78
CA ILE A 71 -11.64 11.47 22.68
C ILE A 71 -12.06 10.18 21.95
N GLU A 72 -11.11 9.30 21.64
CA GLU A 72 -11.39 7.98 21.04
C GLU A 72 -12.30 7.14 21.94
N ALA A 73 -11.98 7.05 23.24
CA ALA A 73 -12.79 6.30 24.20
C ALA A 73 -14.21 6.86 24.38
N ALA A 74 -14.42 8.16 24.09
CA ALA A 74 -15.73 8.78 24.06
C ALA A 74 -16.50 8.55 22.74
N GLY A 75 -15.88 7.85 21.77
CA GLY A 75 -16.45 7.62 20.45
C GLY A 75 -16.60 8.91 19.65
N ASN A 76 -15.65 9.86 19.76
CA ASN A 76 -15.69 11.16 19.08
C ASN A 76 -14.35 11.48 18.36
N PHE A 77 -13.64 10.46 17.89
CA PHE A 77 -12.31 10.62 17.31
C PHE A 77 -12.34 11.39 15.99
N ASP A 78 -13.34 11.12 15.16
CA ASP A 78 -13.52 11.80 13.88
C ASP A 78 -14.27 13.12 14.06
N GLY A 79 -14.06 14.08 13.16
CA GLY A 79 -14.77 15.35 13.21
C GLY A 79 -14.28 16.33 14.27
N ILE A 80 -13.06 16.15 14.77
CA ILE A 80 -12.37 17.04 15.73
C ILE A 80 -10.91 17.22 15.34
N GLY A 81 -10.34 18.38 15.68
CA GLY A 81 -8.93 18.67 15.40
C GLY A 81 -7.99 17.96 16.36
N LEU A 82 -7.12 17.11 15.83
CA LEU A 82 -6.11 16.38 16.59
C LEU A 82 -4.73 17.02 16.43
N ALA A 83 -4.03 17.19 17.55
CA ALA A 83 -2.64 17.65 17.54
C ALA A 83 -1.68 16.56 17.04
N ALA A 84 -0.65 16.97 16.29
CA ALA A 84 0.48 16.11 16.01
C ALA A 84 1.29 15.81 17.29
N HIS A 85 1.86 14.61 17.39
CA HIS A 85 2.72 14.20 18.51
C HIS A 85 4.10 14.85 18.42
N LEU A 86 4.63 14.94 17.21
CA LEU A 86 5.86 15.65 16.87
C LEU A 86 5.59 16.68 15.78
N GLN A 87 6.51 17.63 15.62
CA GLN A 87 6.47 18.61 14.55
C GLN A 87 7.53 18.27 13.50
N PRO A 88 7.35 18.68 12.24
CA PRO A 88 8.34 18.50 11.20
C PRO A 88 9.73 19.00 11.62
N SER A 89 10.76 18.22 11.30
CA SER A 89 12.15 18.41 11.71
C SER A 89 12.79 19.64 11.05
N ASP A 90 12.40 19.96 9.81
CA ASP A 90 12.85 21.18 9.12
C ASP A 90 11.92 22.36 9.45
N ILE A 91 12.30 23.12 10.46
CA ILE A 91 11.55 24.31 10.91
C ILE A 91 11.67 25.51 9.97
N ASN A 92 12.47 25.44 8.90
CA ASN A 92 12.66 26.56 7.98
C ASN A 92 11.84 26.36 6.71
N LEU A 93 12.09 25.25 6.00
CA LEU A 93 11.45 24.95 4.72
C LEU A 93 10.29 23.97 4.85
N GLY A 94 10.21 23.23 5.96
CA GLY A 94 9.22 22.19 6.16
C GLY A 94 9.60 20.86 5.53
N ASN A 95 8.77 19.84 5.76
CA ASN A 95 8.92 18.50 5.19
C ASN A 95 7.59 18.05 4.56
N GLN A 96 7.67 17.28 3.47
CA GLN A 96 6.52 16.48 3.03
C GLN A 96 6.24 15.36 4.04
N LEU A 97 4.99 14.92 4.08
CA LEU A 97 4.53 13.87 4.99
C LEU A 97 4.02 12.66 4.21
N GLU A 98 4.40 11.48 4.66
CA GLU A 98 3.80 10.20 4.27
C GLU A 98 2.68 9.86 5.27
N VAL A 99 1.50 9.53 4.74
CA VAL A 99 0.35 9.04 5.50
C VAL A 99 0.09 7.60 5.07
N ASN A 100 0.23 6.67 6.00
CA ASN A 100 0.05 5.24 5.78
C ASN A 100 -1.19 4.74 6.51
N LEU A 101 -2.14 4.17 5.78
CA LEU A 101 -3.33 3.50 6.32
C LEU A 101 -3.17 1.98 6.23
N THR A 102 -3.38 1.29 7.34
CA THR A 102 -3.27 -0.18 7.41
C THR A 102 -4.40 -0.79 8.23
N GLY A 103 -4.81 -2.02 7.91
CA GLY A 103 -5.81 -2.78 8.69
C GLY A 103 -7.21 -2.16 8.76
N SER A 104 -7.55 -1.24 7.85
CA SER A 104 -8.88 -0.66 7.75
C SER A 104 -9.81 -1.50 6.88
N SER A 105 -11.11 -1.48 7.17
CA SER A 105 -12.17 -2.10 6.37
C SER A 105 -12.65 -1.21 5.21
N VAL A 106 -11.88 -0.18 4.85
CA VAL A 106 -12.23 0.73 3.76
C VAL A 106 -12.18 -0.01 2.41
N ILE A 107 -13.31 -0.02 1.70
CA ILE A 107 -13.46 -0.69 0.41
C ILE A 107 -14.58 -0.06 -0.43
N GLY A 108 -14.36 -0.03 -1.74
CA GLY A 108 -15.34 0.42 -2.72
C GLY A 108 -15.76 1.87 -2.59
N ARG A 109 -17.05 2.14 -2.36
CA ARG A 109 -17.55 3.53 -2.20
C ARG A 109 -17.18 4.17 -0.87
N LEU A 110 -16.64 3.40 0.07
CA LEU A 110 -16.22 3.91 1.38
C LEU A 110 -14.85 4.55 1.24
N SER A 111 -14.64 5.66 1.95
CA SER A 111 -13.34 6.30 2.01
C SER A 111 -13.07 6.81 3.41
N ILE A 112 -11.81 6.75 3.82
CA ILE A 112 -11.30 7.50 4.97
C ILE A 112 -10.76 8.83 4.44
N LYS A 113 -11.22 9.93 5.04
CA LYS A 113 -10.76 11.27 4.71
C LYS A 113 -9.76 11.74 5.76
N VAL A 114 -8.61 12.23 5.31
CA VAL A 114 -7.60 12.84 6.17
C VAL A 114 -7.31 14.26 5.67
N ALA A 115 -7.44 15.25 6.55
CA ALA A 115 -6.99 16.60 6.27
C ALA A 115 -5.86 16.99 7.22
N ILE A 116 -4.75 17.43 6.64
CA ILE A 116 -3.60 17.94 7.39
C ILE A 116 -3.55 19.45 7.15
N ILE A 117 -3.67 20.22 8.23
CA ILE A 117 -3.61 21.69 8.18
C ILE A 117 -2.36 22.14 8.92
N GLY A 118 -1.58 23.01 8.29
CA GLY A 118 -0.32 23.48 8.83
C GLY A 118 0.18 24.77 8.20
N LEU A 119 1.44 25.07 8.45
CA LEU A 119 2.15 26.23 7.93
C LEU A 119 3.16 25.80 6.86
N SER A 120 3.22 26.56 5.78
CA SER A 120 4.29 26.53 4.77
C SER A 120 5.59 27.17 5.29
N PHE A 121 6.63 27.18 4.45
CA PHE A 121 7.90 27.85 4.74
C PHE A 121 7.77 29.38 4.93
N ASP A 122 6.81 30.03 4.28
CA ASP A 122 6.52 31.47 4.43
C ASP A 122 5.53 31.79 5.57
N ASN A 123 5.13 30.77 6.35
CA ASN A 123 4.15 30.82 7.44
C ASN A 123 2.72 31.13 6.99
N THR A 124 2.38 30.89 5.72
CA THR A 124 0.99 30.88 5.28
C THR A 124 0.30 29.58 5.67
N VAL A 125 -0.99 29.66 5.98
CA VAL A 125 -1.78 28.47 6.30
C VAL A 125 -2.04 27.70 5.02
N GLN A 126 -1.80 26.39 5.07
CA GLN A 126 -2.04 25.49 3.95
C GLN A 126 -2.63 24.17 4.43
N MET A 127 -3.19 23.42 3.47
CA MET A 127 -3.83 22.14 3.71
C MET A 127 -3.58 21.18 2.55
N ASP A 128 -3.51 19.89 2.88
CA ASP A 128 -3.65 18.75 1.98
C ASP A 128 -4.86 17.92 2.40
N ARG A 129 -5.60 17.43 1.38
CA ARG A 129 -6.78 16.57 1.51
C ARG A 129 -6.43 15.22 0.91
N LEU A 130 -6.52 14.16 1.70
CA LEU A 130 -6.22 12.79 1.29
C LEU A 130 -7.48 11.94 1.43
N TYR A 131 -7.70 11.07 0.45
CA TYR A 131 -8.79 10.10 0.42
C TYR A 131 -8.19 8.71 0.32
N PHE A 132 -8.47 7.85 1.29
CA PHE A 132 -8.07 6.46 1.26
C PHE A 132 -9.27 5.61 0.91
N TYR A 133 -9.22 4.91 -0.21
CA TYR A 133 -10.25 3.94 -0.65
C TYR A 133 -9.82 2.49 -0.40
N LYS A 134 -8.56 2.29 -0.01
CA LYS A 134 -7.95 1.03 0.40
C LYS A 134 -6.82 1.31 1.41
N ASN A 135 -6.25 0.25 1.98
CA ASN A 135 -5.03 0.34 2.77
C ASN A 135 -3.84 0.66 1.85
N GLU A 136 -3.25 1.84 2.01
CA GLU A 136 -2.15 2.31 1.16
C GLU A 136 -1.35 3.44 1.81
N LYS A 137 -0.28 3.86 1.13
CA LYS A 137 0.54 5.02 1.48
C LYS A 137 0.28 6.15 0.50
N GLN A 138 0.06 7.36 1.01
CA GLN A 138 -0.01 8.58 0.21
C GLN A 138 0.95 9.64 0.77
N VAL A 139 1.56 10.42 -0.11
CA VAL A 139 2.45 11.53 0.27
C VAL A 139 1.72 12.86 0.09
N THR A 140 1.91 13.83 1.00
CA THR A 140 1.34 15.18 0.85
C THR A 140 1.91 15.90 -0.38
N SER A 141 1.17 16.84 -0.96
CA SER A 141 1.74 17.66 -2.04
C SER A 141 2.69 18.73 -1.50
N LYS A 142 2.39 19.30 -0.33
CA LYS A 142 3.10 20.46 0.23
C LYS A 142 4.09 20.09 1.33
N HIS A 143 5.08 20.95 1.55
CA HIS A 143 6.00 20.89 2.68
C HIS A 143 5.45 21.64 3.89
N TYR A 144 5.35 20.96 5.03
CA TYR A 144 4.87 21.55 6.28
C TYR A 144 6.03 21.90 7.21
N LYS A 145 6.13 23.17 7.58
CA LYS A 145 7.02 23.67 8.62
C LYS A 145 6.48 23.39 10.02
N ARG A 146 5.15 23.42 10.17
CA ARG A 146 4.44 23.16 11.43
C ARG A 146 3.06 22.60 11.12
N ILE A 147 2.66 21.53 11.80
CA ILE A 147 1.31 21.00 11.77
C ILE A 147 0.49 21.68 12.86
N LEU A 148 -0.62 22.30 12.46
CA LEU A 148 -1.56 22.94 13.37
C LEU A 148 -2.57 21.91 13.88
N THR A 149 -3.15 21.13 12.97
CA THR A 149 -4.17 20.13 13.31
C THR A 149 -4.31 19.08 12.21
N ILE A 150 -4.80 17.91 12.61
CA ILE A 150 -5.09 16.75 11.76
C ILE A 150 -6.56 16.39 11.97
N PHE A 151 -7.29 16.19 10.88
CA PHE A 151 -8.70 15.85 10.90
C PHE A 151 -8.92 14.49 10.22
N PHE A 152 -9.76 13.67 10.84
CA PHE A 152 -10.21 12.39 10.31
C PHE A 152 -11.73 12.39 10.13
N ASN A 153 -12.20 11.63 9.14
CA ASN A 153 -13.60 11.31 8.93
C ASN A 153 -13.69 9.92 8.28
N ASP A 154 -14.70 9.17 8.71
CA ASP A 154 -14.95 7.75 8.45
C ASP A 154 -13.80 6.80 8.87
N PHE A 155 -12.99 7.16 9.87
CA PHE A 155 -11.86 6.36 10.36
C PHE A 155 -12.19 5.59 11.64
N LYS A 156 -12.08 6.24 12.81
CA LYS A 156 -12.44 5.62 14.12
C LYS A 156 -13.87 5.97 14.55
N GLY A 157 -14.58 6.72 13.71
CA GLY A 157 -15.95 7.13 13.91
C GLY A 157 -16.13 8.27 14.90
N ASN A 158 -17.37 8.75 14.94
CA ASN A 158 -17.85 9.66 15.97
C ASN A 158 -19.34 9.40 16.29
N ASN A 159 -19.89 10.08 17.29
CA ASN A 159 -21.31 9.99 17.63
C ASN A 159 -22.24 10.73 16.63
N ASN A 160 -21.70 11.26 15.53
CA ASN A 160 -22.40 12.08 14.55
C ASN A 160 -22.13 11.55 13.10
N CYS A 161 -22.25 10.24 12.93
CA CYS A 161 -22.27 9.49 11.66
C CYS A 161 -20.98 9.38 10.86
N SER A 162 -19.86 9.80 11.42
CA SER A 162 -18.59 9.28 10.96
C SER A 162 -18.53 7.77 11.23
N ARG A 163 -18.34 6.98 10.18
CA ARG A 163 -18.25 5.52 10.27
C ARG A 163 -16.95 5.12 10.94
N SER A 164 -16.99 4.02 11.68
CA SER A 164 -15.78 3.39 12.22
C SER A 164 -15.31 2.30 11.24
N LEU A 165 -14.48 2.68 10.26
CA LEU A 165 -13.83 1.73 9.34
C LEU A 165 -12.56 1.12 9.94
N GLY A 166 -12.11 1.61 11.10
CA GLY A 166 -10.99 1.06 11.85
C GLY A 166 -9.65 1.15 11.12
N GLY A 167 -8.69 0.37 11.62
CA GLY A 167 -7.31 0.36 11.15
C GLY A 167 -6.39 1.31 11.92
N ARG A 168 -5.19 1.49 11.39
CA ARG A 168 -4.13 2.34 11.92
C ARG A 168 -3.65 3.32 10.88
N VAL A 169 -3.61 4.60 11.25
CA VAL A 169 -2.98 5.68 10.48
C VAL A 169 -1.67 6.08 11.13
N VAL A 170 -0.59 6.05 10.35
CA VAL A 170 0.71 6.58 10.74
C VAL A 170 1.08 7.72 9.80
N ILE A 171 1.39 8.88 10.37
CA ILE A 171 1.91 10.05 9.64
C ILE A 171 3.36 10.23 10.03
N ARG A 172 4.25 10.28 9.05
CA ARG A 172 5.69 10.45 9.26
C ARG A 172 6.30 11.33 8.17
N GLU A 173 7.54 11.77 8.37
CA GLU A 173 8.25 12.50 7.33
C GLU A 173 8.51 11.58 6.12
N THR A 174 8.35 12.12 4.92
CA THR A 174 8.58 11.39 3.67
C THR A 174 10.05 11.03 3.50
N SER A 175 10.34 9.88 2.87
CA SER A 175 11.71 9.52 2.49
C SER A 175 12.18 10.23 1.21
N SER A 176 13.49 10.43 1.06
CA SER A 176 14.08 11.07 -0.12
C SER A 176 13.65 10.38 -1.42
N PHE A 177 13.11 11.14 -2.38
CA PHE A 177 12.64 10.64 -3.68
C PHE A 177 11.54 9.57 -3.61
N GLN A 178 10.76 9.57 -2.54
CA GLN A 178 9.63 8.66 -2.43
C GLN A 178 8.62 8.86 -3.56
N LEU A 179 8.25 7.76 -4.21
CA LEU A 179 7.24 7.73 -5.26
C LEU A 179 5.84 7.67 -4.63
N SER A 180 4.89 8.46 -5.15
CA SER A 180 3.48 8.46 -4.73
C SER A 180 2.56 8.72 -5.92
N THR A 181 1.30 8.31 -5.81
CA THR A 181 0.29 8.58 -6.84
C THR A 181 0.06 10.10 -6.98
N ASP A 182 -0.12 10.56 -8.22
CA ASP A 182 -0.58 11.92 -8.53
C ASP A 182 -1.53 11.93 -9.74
N PRO A 183 -2.66 11.23 -9.63
CA PRO A 183 -3.53 10.95 -10.77
C PRO A 183 -4.39 12.14 -11.20
N MET A 184 -4.33 13.26 -10.49
CA MET A 184 -5.13 14.44 -10.79
C MET A 184 -4.37 15.35 -11.73
N MET A 185 -4.78 15.42 -13.00
CA MET A 185 -4.16 16.29 -14.00
C MET A 185 -4.52 17.77 -13.75
N GLU A 186 -5.82 18.05 -13.61
CA GLU A 186 -6.35 19.41 -13.47
C GLU A 186 -7.73 19.37 -12.80
N ARG A 187 -8.08 20.38 -12.00
CA ARG A 187 -9.35 20.38 -11.27
C ARG A 187 -9.79 21.75 -10.77
N GLN A 188 -11.10 21.92 -10.68
CA GLN A 188 -11.74 22.89 -9.79
C GLN A 188 -12.67 22.07 -8.86
N ASP A 189 -12.18 21.80 -7.65
CA ASP A 189 -12.92 21.08 -6.60
C ASP A 189 -12.95 21.84 -5.26
N VAL A 190 -12.81 23.16 -5.36
CA VAL A 190 -12.73 24.09 -4.24
C VAL A 190 -14.03 24.88 -4.03
N SER A 191 -14.92 24.91 -5.02
CA SER A 191 -16.23 25.57 -4.92
C SER A 191 -17.24 24.84 -5.83
N PRO A 192 -18.14 24.00 -5.28
CA PRO A 192 -18.17 23.59 -3.88
C PRO A 192 -17.03 22.61 -3.52
N ASP A 193 -16.45 22.78 -2.34
CA ASP A 193 -15.50 21.83 -1.75
C ASP A 193 -16.25 20.64 -1.14
N LEU A 194 -16.32 19.55 -1.91
CA LEU A 194 -17.03 18.33 -1.49
C LEU A 194 -16.35 17.60 -0.32
N PHE A 195 -15.03 17.80 -0.12
CA PHE A 195 -14.33 17.20 1.02
C PHE A 195 -14.95 17.69 2.33
N TRP A 196 -15.13 19.01 2.42
CA TRP A 196 -15.63 19.71 3.60
C TRP A 196 -17.16 19.79 3.66
N ARG A 197 -17.85 19.88 2.52
CA ARG A 197 -19.32 19.78 2.46
C ARG A 197 -19.82 18.49 3.09
N ASP A 198 -19.11 17.39 2.83
CA ASP A 198 -19.44 16.04 3.30
C ASP A 198 -18.65 15.68 4.58
N PHE A 199 -18.18 16.68 5.33
CA PHE A 199 -17.37 16.46 6.53
C PHE A 199 -18.23 16.43 7.80
N LYS A 200 -18.08 15.37 8.60
CA LYS A 200 -18.95 15.05 9.72
C LYS A 200 -18.31 15.52 11.01
N VAL A 201 -18.82 16.61 11.56
CA VAL A 201 -18.30 17.20 12.81
C VAL A 201 -18.64 16.32 14.01
N SER A 202 -17.77 16.28 15.02
CA SER A 202 -17.97 15.47 16.24
C SER A 202 -19.13 15.96 17.12
N ASP A 203 -19.43 17.26 17.08
CA ASP A 203 -20.52 17.90 17.83
C ASP A 203 -21.41 18.67 16.85
N SER A 204 -22.65 18.18 16.64
CA SER A 204 -23.62 18.80 15.73
C SER A 204 -24.08 20.19 16.18
N ALA A 205 -23.80 20.60 17.42
CA ALA A 205 -24.05 21.96 17.89
C ALA A 205 -22.96 22.96 17.46
N ILE A 206 -21.82 22.50 16.94
CA ILE A 206 -20.69 23.32 16.52
C ILE A 206 -20.63 23.36 14.99
N SER A 207 -20.46 24.55 14.42
CA SER A 207 -20.33 24.67 12.96
C SER A 207 -19.03 24.03 12.45
N LEU A 208 -19.00 23.64 11.17
CA LEU A 208 -17.75 23.16 10.56
C LEU A 208 -16.63 24.21 10.64
N PHE A 209 -16.98 25.48 10.42
CA PHE A 209 -16.04 26.59 10.53
C PHE A 209 -15.43 26.66 11.94
N ASP A 210 -16.27 26.63 12.97
CA ASP A 210 -15.81 26.67 14.36
C ASP A 210 -15.00 25.41 14.72
N THR A 211 -15.35 24.25 14.16
CA THR A 211 -14.60 23.00 14.33
C THR A 211 -13.18 23.11 13.79
N ILE A 212 -13.03 23.63 12.57
CA ILE A 212 -11.72 23.87 11.94
C ILE A 212 -10.95 24.94 12.72
N GLN A 213 -11.60 26.04 13.07
CA GLN A 213 -11.02 27.14 13.83
C GLN A 213 -10.52 26.71 15.22
N ASN A 214 -11.28 25.85 15.92
CA ASN A 214 -10.90 25.29 17.21
C ASN A 214 -9.68 24.37 17.08
N GLY A 215 -9.62 23.56 16.01
CA GLY A 215 -8.47 22.70 15.72
C GLY A 215 -7.19 23.50 15.41
N MET A 216 -7.29 24.54 14.58
CA MET A 216 -6.16 25.39 14.21
C MET A 216 -5.66 26.29 15.36
N GLY A 217 -6.54 26.60 16.31
CA GLY A 217 -6.27 27.54 17.40
C GLY A 217 -6.48 29.00 17.00
N SER A 218 -6.62 29.88 18.00
CA SER A 218 -6.99 31.30 17.81
C SER A 218 -5.90 32.18 17.18
N GLU A 219 -4.70 31.64 16.97
CA GLU A 219 -3.57 32.36 16.35
C GLU A 219 -3.73 32.47 14.82
N PHE A 220 -4.53 31.59 14.21
CA PHE A 220 -4.75 31.50 12.78
C PHE A 220 -6.25 31.62 12.48
N SER A 221 -6.61 32.00 11.25
CA SER A 221 -8.01 32.04 10.82
C SER A 221 -8.30 30.88 9.87
N ALA A 222 -9.42 30.18 10.09
CA ALA A 222 -9.95 29.20 9.14
C ALA A 222 -10.29 29.83 7.77
N ASP A 223 -10.57 31.13 7.71
CA ASP A 223 -10.78 31.86 6.45
C ASP A 223 -9.56 31.80 5.52
N ALA A 224 -8.35 31.65 6.08
CA ALA A 224 -7.11 31.57 5.30
C ALA A 224 -7.09 30.34 4.38
N LEU A 225 -7.86 29.30 4.69
CA LEU A 225 -8.01 28.11 3.86
C LEU A 225 -8.91 28.35 2.64
N SER A 226 -9.64 29.47 2.58
CA SER A 226 -10.55 29.82 1.48
C SER A 226 -11.55 28.72 1.12
N LEU A 227 -12.05 28.00 2.12
CA LEU A 227 -13.00 26.89 1.93
C LEU A 227 -14.36 27.44 1.53
N ASP A 228 -14.91 26.93 0.42
CA ASP A 228 -16.26 27.23 -0.03
C ASP A 228 -17.04 25.94 -0.24
N ILE A 229 -17.87 25.58 0.74
CA ILE A 229 -18.72 24.38 0.66
C ILE A 229 -19.96 24.59 -0.19
N SER A 230 -20.23 25.84 -0.62
CA SER A 230 -21.37 26.19 -1.46
C SER A 230 -20.97 26.33 -2.92
N GLY A 231 -21.87 25.94 -3.82
CA GLY A 231 -21.77 26.26 -5.24
C GLY A 231 -22.36 27.63 -5.54
N THR A 232 -22.19 28.07 -6.79
CA THR A 232 -22.88 29.22 -7.37
C THR A 232 -24.16 28.78 -8.08
N THR A 233 -24.70 29.58 -9.00
CA THR A 233 -25.90 29.20 -9.75
C THR A 233 -25.56 28.11 -10.77
N ASP A 234 -26.20 26.95 -10.64
CA ASP A 234 -26.00 25.83 -11.55
C ASP A 234 -26.24 26.20 -13.02
N ARG A 235 -25.52 25.52 -13.92
CA ARG A 235 -25.76 25.62 -15.38
C ARG A 235 -26.74 24.53 -15.80
N GLU A 236 -27.91 24.94 -16.25
CA GLU A 236 -29.01 24.03 -16.58
C GLU A 236 -29.05 23.68 -18.08
N MET A 237 -29.37 22.41 -18.35
CA MET A 237 -29.70 21.89 -19.68
C MET A 237 -31.16 21.43 -19.67
N ALA A 238 -32.05 22.33 -20.08
CA ALA A 238 -33.49 22.12 -20.07
C ALA A 238 -33.92 20.98 -21.00
N ALA A 239 -35.13 20.46 -20.77
CA ALA A 239 -35.77 19.55 -21.71
C ALA A 239 -35.87 20.17 -23.11
N ASN A 240 -35.60 19.36 -24.14
CA ASN A 240 -35.52 19.69 -25.56
C ASN A 240 -34.31 20.53 -25.99
N ASP A 241 -33.42 20.90 -25.07
CA ASP A 241 -32.18 21.58 -25.45
C ASP A 241 -31.11 20.57 -25.88
N VAL A 242 -31.07 20.31 -27.20
CA VAL A 242 -30.04 19.48 -27.86
C VAL A 242 -29.06 20.33 -28.68
N THR A 243 -29.13 21.65 -28.53
CA THR A 243 -28.36 22.60 -29.34
C THR A 243 -27.26 23.30 -28.56
N SER A 244 -27.45 23.46 -27.26
CA SER A 244 -26.44 24.05 -26.39
C SER A 244 -25.41 23.02 -25.93
N GLN A 245 -24.23 23.51 -25.59
CA GLN A 245 -23.21 22.73 -24.90
C GLN A 245 -22.62 23.60 -23.79
N VAL A 246 -22.36 22.99 -22.64
CA VAL A 246 -21.65 23.61 -21.53
C VAL A 246 -20.27 22.96 -21.47
N GLY A 247 -19.21 23.75 -21.36
CA GLY A 247 -17.86 23.23 -21.30
C GLY A 247 -16.98 23.93 -20.31
N GLN A 248 -15.87 23.27 -19.98
CA GLN A 248 -14.80 23.76 -19.15
C GLN A 248 -13.50 23.62 -19.92
N LYS A 249 -12.82 24.76 -20.12
CA LYS A 249 -11.46 24.79 -20.63
C LYS A 249 -10.48 24.49 -19.50
N PHE A 250 -9.41 23.76 -19.81
CA PHE A 250 -8.36 23.40 -18.87
C PHE A 250 -7.03 23.19 -19.61
N GLN A 251 -5.91 23.33 -18.91
CA GLN A 251 -4.58 23.00 -19.42
C GLN A 251 -4.23 21.55 -19.08
N ALA A 252 -3.76 20.79 -20.06
CA ALA A 252 -3.32 19.41 -19.83
C ALA A 252 -1.89 19.38 -19.26
N ASN A 253 -1.71 18.87 -18.05
CA ASN A 253 -0.39 18.73 -17.41
C ASN A 253 0.32 17.40 -17.71
N THR A 254 -0.40 16.44 -18.30
CA THR A 254 0.09 15.14 -18.76
C THR A 254 -0.37 14.88 -20.21
N ASP A 255 -0.02 13.72 -20.75
CA ASP A 255 -0.22 13.31 -22.14
C ASP A 255 -1.31 12.24 -22.32
N ASN A 256 -2.12 11.95 -21.31
CA ASN A 256 -3.29 11.07 -21.42
C ASN A 256 -4.41 11.52 -20.47
N ILE A 257 -5.64 11.06 -20.74
CA ILE A 257 -6.82 11.30 -19.90
C ILE A 257 -7.51 9.95 -19.67
N GLN A 258 -7.54 9.49 -18.42
CA GLN A 258 -8.20 8.25 -18.03
C GLN A 258 -9.68 8.45 -17.73
N LYS A 259 -10.02 9.58 -17.13
CA LYS A 259 -11.37 9.85 -16.63
C LYS A 259 -11.60 11.35 -16.48
N VAL A 260 -12.83 11.79 -16.70
CA VAL A 260 -13.27 13.13 -16.30
C VAL A 260 -14.46 13.00 -15.36
N THR A 261 -14.41 13.68 -14.22
CA THR A 261 -15.50 13.74 -13.26
C THR A 261 -16.15 15.11 -13.33
N LEU A 262 -17.48 15.14 -13.42
CA LEU A 262 -18.28 16.38 -13.40
C LEU A 262 -19.31 16.31 -12.27
N LEU A 263 -19.66 17.46 -11.70
CA LEU A 263 -20.71 17.55 -10.68
C LEU A 263 -22.08 17.70 -11.35
N ILE A 264 -22.88 16.62 -11.41
CA ILE A 264 -24.13 16.58 -12.18
C ILE A 264 -25.32 16.24 -11.28
N GLY A 265 -26.45 16.89 -11.52
CA GLY A 265 -27.75 16.52 -10.94
C GLY A 265 -28.91 16.62 -11.94
N ALA A 266 -30.08 16.19 -11.49
CA ALA A 266 -31.36 16.28 -12.20
C ALA A 266 -32.38 17.03 -11.35
N ARG A 267 -33.06 18.03 -11.92
CA ARG A 267 -34.12 18.76 -11.21
C ARG A 267 -35.30 17.82 -10.94
N GLN A 268 -35.83 17.92 -9.73
CA GLN A 268 -37.03 17.21 -9.33
C GLN A 268 -38.23 17.63 -10.20
N LYS A 269 -39.05 16.67 -10.63
CA LYS A 269 -40.34 16.95 -11.24
C LYS A 269 -41.38 17.28 -10.17
N ASP A 270 -42.15 18.34 -10.41
CA ASP A 270 -43.21 18.78 -9.49
C ASP A 270 -44.40 17.80 -9.40
N THR A 271 -44.55 16.89 -10.37
CA THR A 271 -45.66 15.94 -10.46
C THR A 271 -45.21 14.60 -11.02
N GLY A 272 -45.54 13.49 -10.35
CA GLY A 272 -45.25 12.13 -10.80
C GLY A 272 -45.27 11.12 -9.66
N PRO A 273 -45.23 9.81 -9.94
CA PRO A 273 -44.87 8.81 -8.93
C PRO A 273 -43.40 9.00 -8.50
N GLU A 274 -43.05 8.56 -7.29
CA GLU A 274 -41.70 8.73 -6.73
C GLU A 274 -40.61 8.17 -7.65
N ALA A 275 -40.88 7.03 -8.30
CA ALA A 275 -39.97 6.38 -9.25
C ALA A 275 -39.60 7.23 -10.49
N ASP A 276 -40.40 8.24 -10.85
CA ASP A 276 -40.18 9.07 -12.05
C ASP A 276 -39.64 10.47 -11.69
N LYS A 277 -39.39 10.72 -10.40
CA LYS A 277 -39.14 12.05 -9.83
C LYS A 277 -37.93 12.76 -10.41
N PHE A 278 -36.90 12.00 -10.77
CA PHE A 278 -35.65 12.48 -11.35
C PHE A 278 -35.40 12.00 -12.79
N ASP A 279 -36.42 11.41 -13.43
CA ASP A 279 -36.28 10.86 -14.77
C ASP A 279 -36.00 11.93 -15.83
N TRP A 280 -35.05 11.63 -16.71
CA TRP A 280 -34.69 12.44 -17.86
C TRP A 280 -34.55 11.57 -19.10
N THR A 281 -34.75 12.16 -20.28
CA THR A 281 -34.65 11.42 -21.55
C THR A 281 -33.55 11.98 -22.45
N GLY A 282 -33.18 11.21 -23.49
CA GLY A 282 -32.07 11.52 -24.38
C GLY A 282 -30.74 11.06 -23.81
N ASP A 283 -29.65 11.51 -24.42
CA ASP A 283 -28.30 11.11 -24.06
C ASP A 283 -27.54 12.32 -23.49
N ILE A 284 -26.76 12.09 -22.45
CA ILE A 284 -25.66 12.96 -22.03
C ILE A 284 -24.45 12.60 -22.90
N VAL A 285 -23.94 13.58 -23.64
CA VAL A 285 -22.76 13.43 -24.48
C VAL A 285 -21.63 14.25 -23.89
N VAL A 286 -20.54 13.59 -23.51
CA VAL A 286 -19.33 14.23 -22.99
C VAL A 286 -18.22 14.12 -24.03
N SER A 287 -17.65 15.26 -24.43
CA SER A 287 -16.64 15.34 -25.49
C SER A 287 -15.43 16.16 -25.07
N ILE A 288 -14.23 15.74 -25.49
CA ILE A 288 -12.97 16.46 -25.30
C ILE A 288 -12.54 17.09 -26.63
N TYR A 289 -12.26 18.39 -26.60
CA TYR A 289 -11.81 19.16 -27.76
C TYR A 289 -10.46 19.81 -27.49
N PRO A 290 -9.46 19.70 -28.39
CA PRO A 290 -8.30 20.60 -28.35
C PRO A 290 -8.74 22.03 -28.67
N LEU A 291 -8.13 23.03 -28.03
CA LEU A 291 -8.32 24.41 -28.46
C LEU A 291 -7.58 24.67 -29.77
N GLN A 292 -8.14 25.56 -30.60
CA GLN A 292 -7.48 26.04 -31.80
C GLN A 292 -6.16 26.75 -31.43
N THR A 293 -5.19 26.72 -32.33
CA THR A 293 -3.90 27.42 -32.15
C THR A 293 -3.72 28.60 -33.11
N SER A 294 -4.69 28.80 -34.00
CA SER A 294 -4.72 29.87 -35.00
C SER A 294 -6.16 30.15 -35.41
N VAL A 295 -6.43 31.39 -35.82
CA VAL A 295 -7.74 31.79 -36.35
C VAL A 295 -7.82 31.48 -37.85
N SER A 296 -9.00 31.06 -38.31
CA SER A 296 -9.20 30.64 -39.69
C SER A 296 -9.34 31.82 -40.68
N CYS A 297 -9.79 32.99 -40.23
CA CYS A 297 -9.88 34.19 -41.04
C CYS A 297 -8.77 35.21 -40.71
N PRO A 298 -8.03 35.76 -41.71
CA PRO A 298 -7.00 36.77 -41.47
C PRO A 298 -7.50 38.09 -40.85
N VAL A 299 -8.82 38.31 -40.81
CA VAL A 299 -9.44 39.50 -40.18
C VAL A 299 -9.99 39.22 -38.78
N ASP A 300 -9.95 37.97 -38.31
CA ASP A 300 -10.38 37.62 -36.96
C ASP A 300 -9.32 38.08 -35.95
N ILE A 301 -9.78 38.50 -34.79
CA ILE A 301 -8.90 38.91 -33.69
C ILE A 301 -8.23 37.65 -33.16
N VAL A 302 -6.90 37.57 -33.28
CA VAL A 302 -6.12 36.50 -32.64
C VAL A 302 -6.18 36.74 -31.13
N PRO A 303 -6.67 35.76 -30.34
CA PRO A 303 -6.71 35.92 -28.89
C PRO A 303 -5.31 36.14 -28.30
N SER A 304 -5.24 36.91 -27.21
CA SER A 304 -3.97 37.20 -26.54
C SER A 304 -3.48 36.05 -25.66
N LEU A 305 -4.38 35.21 -25.16
CA LEU A 305 -4.06 34.05 -24.33
C LEU A 305 -4.42 32.76 -25.07
N ALA A 306 -3.65 31.69 -24.83
CA ALA A 306 -3.91 30.40 -25.46
C ALA A 306 -5.26 29.78 -25.04
N ILE A 307 -5.72 30.04 -23.81
CA ILE A 307 -7.02 29.59 -23.30
C ILE A 307 -8.21 30.28 -23.99
N ASP A 308 -8.02 31.48 -24.55
CA ASP A 308 -9.10 32.26 -25.17
C ASP A 308 -9.45 31.74 -26.58
N PHE A 309 -8.68 30.79 -27.13
CA PHE A 309 -9.03 30.16 -28.40
C PHE A 309 -10.30 29.31 -28.30
N GLU A 310 -11.07 29.24 -29.38
CA GLU A 310 -12.25 28.41 -29.45
C GLU A 310 -11.87 26.92 -29.48
N PRO A 311 -12.70 26.02 -28.94
CA PRO A 311 -12.59 24.59 -29.20
C PRO A 311 -12.56 24.26 -30.69
N SER A 312 -11.85 23.19 -31.07
CA SER A 312 -11.89 22.66 -32.44
C SER A 312 -13.30 22.19 -32.82
N ASN A 313 -13.57 22.08 -34.13
CA ASN A 313 -14.85 21.56 -34.61
C ASN A 313 -15.00 20.05 -34.39
N GLU A 314 -13.89 19.33 -34.30
CA GLU A 314 -13.86 17.87 -34.12
C GLU A 314 -13.32 17.52 -32.73
N PRO A 315 -14.06 16.73 -31.92
CA PRO A 315 -13.57 16.25 -30.65
C PRO A 315 -12.56 15.12 -30.86
N ILE A 316 -11.59 15.01 -29.96
CA ILE A 316 -10.62 13.90 -29.94
C ILE A 316 -11.20 12.62 -29.33
N ALA A 317 -12.18 12.75 -28.43
CA ALA A 317 -13.01 11.65 -27.96
C ALA A 317 -14.39 12.13 -27.51
N GLN A 318 -15.33 11.19 -27.47
CA GLN A 318 -16.70 11.43 -27.07
C GLN A 318 -17.31 10.16 -26.46
N LEU A 319 -18.05 10.31 -25.37
CA LEU A 319 -18.86 9.27 -24.73
C LEU A 319 -20.34 9.69 -24.72
N SER A 320 -21.25 8.73 -24.72
CA SER A 320 -22.71 8.96 -24.72
C SER A 320 -23.37 8.03 -23.71
N PHE A 321 -24.19 8.60 -22.82
CA PHE A 321 -24.92 7.85 -21.78
C PHE A 321 -26.37 8.32 -21.76
N ASP A 322 -27.32 7.39 -21.90
CA ASP A 322 -28.70 7.61 -21.49
C ASP A 322 -28.87 7.33 -19.98
N GLN A 323 -30.08 7.53 -19.44
CA GLN A 323 -30.32 7.29 -18.01
C GLN A 323 -30.05 5.84 -17.62
N ALA A 324 -30.45 4.86 -18.43
CA ALA A 324 -30.28 3.44 -18.12
C ALA A 324 -28.80 3.03 -18.07
N SER A 325 -28.01 3.45 -19.07
CA SER A 325 -26.56 3.20 -19.10
C SER A 325 -25.81 3.94 -17.99
N LEU A 326 -26.27 5.12 -17.57
CA LEU A 326 -25.71 5.83 -16.43
C LEU A 326 -26.00 5.11 -15.10
N GLU A 327 -27.22 4.57 -14.95
CA GLU A 327 -27.59 3.73 -13.81
C GLU A 327 -26.82 2.39 -13.82
N ASP A 328 -26.60 1.76 -14.97
CA ASP A 328 -25.75 0.57 -15.09
C ASP A 328 -24.28 0.89 -14.73
N ALA A 329 -23.80 2.08 -15.08
CA ALA A 329 -22.52 2.64 -14.61
C ALA A 329 -22.54 3.01 -13.11
N GLY A 330 -23.69 2.89 -12.46
CA GLY A 330 -23.88 2.92 -11.01
C GLY A 330 -24.32 4.27 -10.45
N TYR A 331 -24.61 5.25 -11.31
CA TYR A 331 -24.94 6.62 -10.92
C TYR A 331 -26.44 6.89 -11.01
N VAL A 332 -27.00 7.55 -10.00
CA VAL A 332 -28.41 7.96 -9.97
C VAL A 332 -28.48 9.46 -9.71
N LEU A 333 -28.89 10.24 -10.72
CA LEU A 333 -28.95 11.70 -10.60
C LEU A 333 -30.15 12.14 -9.75
N THR A 334 -29.93 13.16 -8.91
CA THR A 334 -30.97 13.76 -8.05
C THR A 334 -30.85 15.29 -8.02
N SER A 335 -31.69 15.96 -7.22
CA SER A 335 -31.64 17.41 -7.03
C SER A 335 -30.41 17.92 -6.30
N VAL A 336 -29.60 17.04 -5.69
CA VAL A 336 -28.28 17.37 -5.15
C VAL A 336 -27.25 16.78 -6.09
N ALA A 337 -26.49 17.65 -6.77
CA ALA A 337 -25.46 17.20 -7.69
C ALA A 337 -24.40 16.35 -6.99
N GLN A 338 -23.92 15.33 -7.69
CA GLN A 338 -22.87 14.42 -7.23
C GLN A 338 -21.76 14.27 -8.28
N PRO A 339 -20.56 13.86 -7.88
CA PRO A 339 -19.50 13.51 -8.83
C PRO A 339 -19.92 12.32 -9.70
N VAL A 340 -19.90 12.52 -11.02
CA VAL A 340 -20.17 11.49 -12.02
C VAL A 340 -18.93 11.30 -12.87
N ASP A 341 -18.45 10.06 -12.94
CA ASP A 341 -17.25 9.70 -13.70
C ASP A 341 -17.56 9.30 -15.14
N PHE A 342 -16.84 9.91 -16.08
CA PHE A 342 -16.82 9.56 -17.49
C PHE A 342 -15.45 8.96 -17.83
N VAL A 343 -15.38 7.64 -18.00
CA VAL A 343 -14.14 6.88 -18.14
C VAL A 343 -13.71 6.79 -19.60
N PHE A 344 -12.53 7.32 -19.90
CA PHE A 344 -11.90 7.35 -21.23
C PHE A 344 -10.75 6.33 -21.38
N SER A 345 -10.45 5.53 -20.36
CA SER A 345 -9.33 4.60 -20.32
C SER A 345 -9.30 3.56 -21.45
N SER A 346 -10.48 3.16 -21.96
CA SER A 346 -10.61 2.24 -23.10
C SER A 346 -10.57 2.93 -24.47
N THR A 347 -10.53 4.27 -24.48
CA THR A 347 -10.42 5.08 -25.70
C THR A 347 -8.96 5.40 -26.01
N LYS A 348 -8.71 6.00 -27.18
CA LYS A 348 -7.36 6.46 -27.53
C LYS A 348 -6.79 7.47 -26.53
N LEU A 349 -7.64 8.22 -25.82
CA LEU A 349 -7.16 9.20 -24.83
C LEU A 349 -6.49 8.58 -23.62
N GLY A 350 -6.82 7.33 -23.28
CA GLY A 350 -6.24 6.63 -22.14
C GLY A 350 -4.78 6.26 -22.34
N ASP A 351 -4.31 6.12 -23.58
CA ASP A 351 -2.94 5.66 -23.87
C ASP A 351 -2.04 6.84 -24.30
N PRO A 352 -0.97 7.17 -23.54
CA PRO A 352 0.01 8.21 -23.91
C PRO A 352 0.53 8.08 -25.34
N ALA A 353 0.70 6.87 -25.85
CA ALA A 353 1.19 6.63 -27.21
C ALA A 353 0.19 7.00 -28.31
N THR A 354 -1.11 7.09 -27.99
CA THR A 354 -2.18 7.30 -28.99
C THR A 354 -3.15 8.46 -28.69
N SER A 355 -3.08 9.08 -27.51
CA SER A 355 -4.02 10.09 -27.02
C SER A 355 -4.07 11.35 -27.89
N ASN A 356 -2.94 11.75 -28.47
CA ASN A 356 -2.73 13.10 -29.04
C ASN A 356 -2.98 14.24 -28.04
N VAL A 357 -3.04 13.94 -26.73
CA VAL A 357 -3.01 14.94 -25.67
C VAL A 357 -1.56 15.37 -25.52
N VAL A 358 -1.33 16.68 -25.58
CA VAL A 358 0.02 17.26 -25.51
C VAL A 358 0.09 18.09 -24.24
N LYS A 359 1.08 17.77 -23.40
CA LYS A 359 1.38 18.53 -22.18
C LYS A 359 1.50 20.03 -22.47
N ASP A 360 1.02 20.84 -21.53
CA ASP A 360 0.95 22.30 -21.52
C ASP A 360 0.02 22.91 -22.59
N ARG A 361 -0.78 22.11 -23.31
CA ARG A 361 -1.82 22.63 -24.22
C ARG A 361 -3.19 22.69 -23.56
N PHE A 362 -4.02 23.60 -24.07
CA PHE A 362 -5.39 23.77 -23.60
C PHE A 362 -6.38 22.88 -24.36
N TYR A 363 -7.32 22.34 -23.60
CA TYR A 363 -8.44 21.51 -24.06
C TYR A 363 -9.74 22.03 -23.45
N ALA A 364 -10.87 21.59 -23.99
CA ALA A 364 -12.19 21.81 -23.41
C ALA A 364 -12.90 20.47 -23.24
N VAL A 365 -13.32 20.16 -22.01
CA VAL A 365 -14.35 19.15 -21.78
C VAL A 365 -15.71 19.80 -21.94
N THR A 366 -16.61 19.16 -22.66
CA THR A 366 -17.94 19.68 -22.94
C THR A 366 -18.97 18.61 -22.64
N ILE A 367 -20.14 19.05 -22.21
CA ILE A 367 -21.31 18.22 -21.98
C ILE A 367 -22.50 18.84 -22.70
N LYS A 368 -23.28 17.99 -23.35
CA LYS A 368 -24.52 18.38 -24.02
C LYS A 368 -25.55 17.28 -23.94
N ARG A 369 -26.79 17.61 -24.26
CA ARG A 369 -27.84 16.61 -24.49
C ARG A 369 -27.93 16.25 -25.97
N SER A 370 -28.29 15.01 -26.27
CA SER A 370 -28.55 14.53 -27.61
C SER A 370 -29.77 13.59 -27.65
N GLY A 371 -30.20 13.18 -28.84
CA GLY A 371 -31.33 12.26 -29.01
C GLY A 371 -32.68 12.86 -28.60
N SER A 372 -33.57 12.02 -28.05
CA SER A 372 -34.93 12.41 -27.66
C SER A 372 -34.97 13.02 -26.25
N ALA A 373 -34.38 14.21 -26.09
CA ALA A 373 -34.24 14.91 -24.81
C ALA A 373 -35.52 15.59 -24.28
N THR A 374 -36.69 14.99 -24.48
CA THR A 374 -38.03 15.58 -24.26
C THR A 374 -38.43 15.83 -22.80
N SER A 375 -37.78 15.20 -21.81
CA SER A 375 -38.14 15.32 -20.39
C SER A 375 -36.91 15.45 -19.47
N GLY A 376 -37.15 15.98 -18.27
CA GLY A 376 -36.14 16.25 -17.23
C GLY A 376 -35.26 17.47 -17.54
N THR A 377 -34.80 18.16 -16.49
CA THR A 377 -33.76 19.20 -16.59
C THR A 377 -32.52 18.71 -15.87
N LEU A 378 -31.40 18.65 -16.58
CA LEU A 378 -30.09 18.33 -15.99
C LEU A 378 -29.42 19.63 -15.58
N PHE A 379 -28.57 19.58 -14.57
CA PHE A 379 -27.80 20.75 -14.15
C PHE A 379 -26.38 20.36 -13.73
N LEU A 380 -25.46 21.31 -13.90
CA LEU A 380 -24.05 21.19 -13.58
C LEU A 380 -23.69 22.13 -12.45
N GLY A 381 -22.96 21.60 -11.46
CA GLY A 381 -22.44 22.40 -10.37
C GLY A 381 -21.36 23.36 -10.88
N VAL A 382 -21.48 24.63 -10.49
CA VAL A 382 -20.57 25.70 -10.90
C VAL A 382 -20.01 26.40 -9.68
N GLY A 383 -18.70 26.65 -9.70
CA GLY A 383 -17.99 27.44 -8.71
C GLY A 383 -17.63 28.83 -9.23
N ILE A 384 -17.12 29.65 -8.32
CA ILE A 384 -16.46 30.91 -8.68
C ILE A 384 -15.13 30.56 -9.36
N ASN A 385 -14.68 31.38 -10.33
CA ASN A 385 -13.35 31.22 -10.89
C ASN A 385 -12.29 31.27 -9.79
N ARG A 386 -11.52 30.18 -9.67
CA ARG A 386 -10.39 30.07 -8.72
C ARG A 386 -9.07 29.72 -9.40
N THR A 387 -9.08 29.47 -10.70
CA THR A 387 -7.96 28.88 -11.45
C THR A 387 -7.67 29.70 -12.70
N ALA A 388 -6.43 30.19 -12.83
CA ALA A 388 -6.04 31.05 -13.94
C ALA A 388 -6.07 30.33 -15.30
N ASP A 389 -5.91 29.00 -15.27
CA ASP A 389 -5.77 28.13 -16.44
C ASP A 389 -7.05 27.35 -16.77
N SER A 390 -8.19 27.80 -16.24
CA SER A 390 -9.49 27.19 -16.52
C SER A 390 -10.58 28.26 -16.68
N ARG A 391 -11.55 28.00 -17.55
CA ARG A 391 -12.74 28.85 -17.75
C ARG A 391 -13.93 28.06 -18.25
N VAL A 392 -15.14 28.44 -17.84
CA VAL A 392 -16.37 27.98 -18.50
C VAL A 392 -16.45 28.51 -19.94
N THR A 393 -16.88 27.66 -20.86
CA THR A 393 -17.19 28.01 -22.24
C THR A 393 -18.54 27.45 -22.64
N LEU A 394 -19.39 28.25 -23.29
CA LEU A 394 -20.74 27.90 -23.66
C LEU A 394 -20.88 27.90 -25.18
N PHE A 395 -21.57 26.90 -25.73
CA PHE A 395 -21.91 26.84 -27.15
C PHE A 395 -23.40 27.04 -27.34
N SER A 396 -23.78 28.02 -28.16
CA SER A 396 -25.16 28.19 -28.65
C SER A 396 -25.17 28.56 -30.14
N GLY A 397 -24.34 27.86 -30.93
CA GLY A 397 -24.03 28.16 -32.33
C GLY A 397 -22.69 28.88 -32.53
N VAL A 398 -22.17 29.51 -31.49
CA VAL A 398 -20.83 30.08 -31.35
C VAL A 398 -20.33 29.84 -29.92
N TRP A 399 -19.02 29.76 -29.74
CA TRP A 399 -18.39 29.62 -28.43
C TRP A 399 -18.29 30.97 -27.72
N VAL A 400 -18.68 31.00 -26.45
CA VAL A 400 -18.60 32.20 -25.60
C VAL A 400 -18.05 31.78 -24.24
N ASP A 401 -16.93 32.38 -23.84
CA ASP A 401 -16.33 32.14 -22.53
C ASP A 401 -17.02 32.97 -21.43
N VAL A 402 -17.09 32.41 -20.23
CA VAL A 402 -17.57 33.07 -19.01
C VAL A 402 -16.40 33.09 -18.01
N PRO A 403 -15.53 34.13 -18.05
CA PRO A 403 -14.30 34.14 -17.27
C PRO A 403 -14.49 34.15 -15.76
N GLU A 404 -15.67 34.54 -15.25
CA GLU A 404 -15.93 34.63 -13.81
C GLU A 404 -16.35 33.31 -13.15
N GLU A 405 -16.57 32.26 -13.95
CA GLU A 405 -17.10 30.97 -13.50
C GLU A 405 -16.17 29.81 -13.91
N ASP A 406 -16.17 28.76 -13.10
CA ASP A 406 -15.63 27.45 -13.43
C ASP A 406 -16.68 26.37 -13.12
N LEU A 407 -16.81 25.37 -13.98
CA LEU A 407 -17.53 24.15 -13.61
C LEU A 407 -16.78 23.47 -12.48
N TRP A 408 -17.51 22.72 -11.64
CA TRP A 408 -16.84 21.74 -10.78
C TRP A 408 -16.40 20.56 -11.65
N PHE A 409 -15.10 20.29 -11.70
CA PHE A 409 -14.54 19.23 -12.54
C PHE A 409 -13.23 18.67 -11.98
N GLN A 410 -12.94 17.42 -12.34
CA GLN A 410 -11.66 16.77 -12.10
C GLN A 410 -11.26 15.98 -13.34
N VAL A 411 -10.06 16.22 -13.86
CA VAL A 411 -9.46 15.45 -14.97
C VAL A 411 -8.40 14.53 -14.39
N TRP A 412 -8.54 13.25 -14.67
CA TRP A 412 -7.67 12.20 -14.12
C TRP A 412 -6.79 11.59 -15.20
N THR A 413 -5.61 11.15 -14.78
CA THR A 413 -4.52 10.65 -15.61
C THR A 413 -3.73 9.56 -14.88
N ASP A 414 -2.91 8.83 -15.63
CA ASP A 414 -1.94 7.89 -15.07
C ASP A 414 -0.61 8.62 -14.86
N ALA A 415 -0.47 9.19 -13.67
CA ALA A 415 0.74 9.91 -13.31
C ALA A 415 1.11 9.69 -11.85
N ALA A 416 2.41 9.89 -11.59
CA ALA A 416 2.98 9.90 -10.25
C ALA A 416 3.63 11.24 -9.94
N LYS A 417 3.97 11.39 -8.67
CA LYS A 417 4.84 12.44 -8.15
C LYS A 417 6.01 11.84 -7.39
N ILE A 418 7.07 12.62 -7.27
CA ILE A 418 8.27 12.26 -6.53
C ILE A 418 8.46 13.28 -5.42
N ALA A 419 8.74 12.78 -4.22
CA ALA A 419 9.07 13.63 -3.08
C ALA A 419 10.40 14.36 -3.27
N ASP A 420 10.62 15.42 -2.51
CA ASP A 420 11.93 16.05 -2.45
C ASP A 420 13.00 15.06 -1.95
N GLY A 421 14.27 15.38 -2.21
CA GLY A 421 15.32 14.44 -1.85
C GLY A 421 16.68 14.75 -2.45
N ARG A 422 17.68 14.08 -1.87
CA ARG A 422 19.09 14.18 -2.21
C ARG A 422 19.64 12.81 -2.57
N GLY A 423 20.45 12.73 -3.61
CA GLY A 423 20.99 11.46 -4.08
C GLY A 423 22.15 11.62 -5.03
N TYR A 424 22.61 10.48 -5.53
CA TYR A 424 23.67 10.40 -6.53
C TYR A 424 23.23 9.53 -7.70
N ASP A 425 23.66 9.91 -8.89
CA ASP A 425 23.60 9.08 -10.09
C ASP A 425 25.00 9.00 -10.71
N GLU A 426 25.59 7.81 -10.66
CA GLU A 426 26.96 7.50 -11.07
C GLU A 426 28.00 8.46 -10.43
N GLY A 427 27.78 8.78 -9.15
CA GLY A 427 28.63 9.72 -8.39
C GLY A 427 28.36 11.21 -8.67
N ASN A 428 27.44 11.55 -9.57
CA ASN A 428 26.98 12.92 -9.76
C ASN A 428 25.86 13.22 -8.77
N GLY A 429 26.09 14.18 -7.87
CA GLY A 429 25.07 14.57 -6.89
C GLY A 429 23.93 15.33 -7.53
N ILE A 430 22.70 14.96 -7.15
CA ILE A 430 21.44 15.49 -7.65
C ILE A 430 20.49 15.75 -6.47
N GLN A 431 19.63 16.74 -6.62
CA GLN A 431 18.70 17.17 -5.58
C GLN A 431 17.43 17.74 -6.20
N TYR A 432 16.27 17.32 -5.69
CA TYR A 432 15.05 18.10 -5.79
C TYR A 432 14.97 19.00 -4.55
N ASP A 433 15.08 20.30 -4.78
CA ASP A 433 14.95 21.30 -3.71
C ASP A 433 13.50 21.39 -3.23
N LYS A 434 13.29 21.75 -1.97
CA LYS A 434 11.94 21.94 -1.39
C LYS A 434 11.21 23.17 -1.92
N THR A 435 11.97 24.16 -2.39
CA THR A 435 11.45 25.42 -2.92
C THR A 435 12.09 25.77 -4.24
N THR A 436 11.34 26.38 -5.14
CA THR A 436 11.83 26.89 -6.42
C THR A 436 11.44 28.37 -6.58
N THR A 437 12.00 29.04 -7.58
CA THR A 437 11.61 30.43 -7.92
C THR A 437 10.67 30.41 -9.10
N ASP A 438 9.50 31.01 -8.94
CA ASP A 438 8.56 31.24 -10.04
C ASP A 438 9.19 32.19 -11.07
N GLU A 439 9.31 31.75 -12.33
CA GLU A 439 9.94 32.53 -13.40
C GLU A 439 9.17 33.81 -13.76
N LEU A 440 7.85 33.83 -13.56
CA LEU A 440 6.97 34.96 -13.89
C LEU A 440 6.93 35.98 -12.75
N THR A 441 6.78 35.53 -11.51
CA THR A 441 6.60 36.43 -10.36
C THR A 441 7.90 36.72 -9.61
N GLY A 442 8.91 35.87 -9.75
CA GLY A 442 10.15 35.91 -8.96
C GLY A 442 9.94 35.51 -7.49
N ALA A 443 8.75 35.02 -7.12
CA ALA A 443 8.47 34.56 -5.77
C ALA A 443 9.09 33.19 -5.50
N THR A 444 9.53 32.96 -4.27
CA THR A 444 9.87 31.62 -3.81
C THR A 444 8.59 30.85 -3.57
N ILE A 445 8.43 29.71 -4.23
CA ILE A 445 7.26 28.83 -4.16
C ILE A 445 7.69 27.43 -3.72
N ASP A 446 6.72 26.65 -3.23
CA ASP A 446 6.89 25.23 -2.93
C ASP A 446 7.25 24.47 -4.22
N ASN A 447 8.30 23.65 -4.19
CA ASN A 447 8.70 22.88 -5.37
C ASN A 447 8.12 21.48 -5.29
N GLN A 448 7.35 21.10 -6.32
CA GLN A 448 6.68 19.81 -6.39
C GLN A 448 7.00 19.14 -7.73
N VAL A 449 7.55 17.92 -7.68
CA VAL A 449 7.78 17.11 -8.88
C VAL A 449 6.54 16.26 -9.12
N ARG A 450 5.65 16.75 -9.98
CA ARG A 450 4.31 16.23 -10.19
C ARG A 450 4.04 15.90 -11.65
N HIS A 451 2.93 15.22 -11.91
CA HIS A 451 2.45 14.93 -13.26
C HIS A 451 3.46 14.17 -14.13
N LEU A 452 4.16 13.19 -13.54
CA LEU A 452 5.03 12.29 -14.29
C LEU A 452 4.19 11.17 -14.90
N SER A 453 3.90 11.29 -16.20
CA SER A 453 3.15 10.30 -16.97
C SER A 453 3.83 8.94 -16.98
N PHE A 454 3.03 7.87 -16.95
CA PHE A 454 3.53 6.51 -17.15
C PHE A 454 3.97 6.30 -18.59
N ALA A 455 4.92 5.38 -18.81
CA ALA A 455 5.41 5.05 -20.15
C ALA A 455 4.40 4.20 -20.92
N ASP A 456 3.73 3.29 -20.21
CA ASP A 456 2.65 2.46 -20.71
C ASP A 456 1.51 2.46 -19.69
N THR A 457 0.28 2.48 -20.17
CA THR A 457 -0.91 2.47 -19.32
C THR A 457 -1.69 1.17 -19.47
N GLY A 458 -1.18 0.16 -20.17
CA GLY A 458 -1.85 -1.13 -20.24
C GLY A 458 -2.08 -1.76 -18.85
N GLU A 459 -3.15 -2.53 -18.73
CA GLU A 459 -3.53 -3.21 -17.48
C GLU A 459 -2.39 -4.12 -17.00
N ASN A 460 -1.98 -3.96 -15.74
CA ASN A 460 -0.91 -4.70 -15.07
C ASN A 460 0.48 -4.59 -15.73
N ILE A 461 0.74 -3.55 -16.54
CA ILE A 461 2.06 -3.31 -17.12
C ILE A 461 2.96 -2.57 -16.13
N LEU A 462 4.15 -3.12 -15.88
CA LEU A 462 5.14 -2.55 -14.98
C LEU A 462 5.81 -1.32 -15.61
N ASN A 463 5.68 -0.19 -14.93
CA ASN A 463 6.35 1.07 -15.24
C ASN A 463 7.39 1.35 -14.15
N ILE A 464 8.65 1.49 -14.52
CA ILE A 464 9.76 1.70 -13.60
C ILE A 464 10.14 3.19 -13.60
N ALA A 465 10.15 3.82 -12.41
CA ALA A 465 10.57 5.19 -12.23
C ALA A 465 12.09 5.27 -12.14
N VAL A 466 12.71 6.03 -13.04
CA VAL A 466 14.15 6.27 -13.08
C VAL A 466 14.46 7.76 -12.91
N ILE A 467 15.52 8.05 -12.16
CA ILE A 467 16.13 9.38 -12.07
C ILE A 467 17.51 9.33 -12.73
N GLN A 468 17.84 10.38 -13.48
CA GLN A 468 19.15 10.55 -14.12
C GLN A 468 19.74 11.93 -13.81
N ALA A 469 21.06 12.01 -13.68
CA ALA A 469 21.77 13.28 -13.56
C ALA A 469 21.98 13.93 -14.93
N ILE A 470 21.24 15.02 -15.21
CA ILE A 470 21.42 15.82 -16.42
C ILE A 470 22.18 17.11 -16.13
N GLY A 471 22.92 17.59 -17.12
CA GLY A 471 23.63 18.86 -17.02
C GLY A 471 22.72 20.06 -17.28
N GLU A 472 22.53 20.89 -16.28
CA GLU A 472 21.87 22.19 -16.43
C GLU A 472 22.90 23.31 -16.49
N GLU A 473 22.80 24.15 -17.52
CA GLU A 473 23.67 25.31 -17.71
C GLU A 473 23.10 26.49 -16.92
N THR A 474 23.87 27.00 -15.96
CA THR A 474 23.35 27.93 -14.93
C THR A 474 23.68 29.38 -15.19
N VAL A 475 24.79 29.66 -15.90
CA VAL A 475 25.23 31.03 -16.16
C VAL A 475 25.76 31.15 -17.57
N THR A 476 25.20 32.10 -18.33
CA THR A 476 25.71 32.50 -19.64
C THR A 476 26.59 33.73 -19.50
N VAL A 477 27.75 33.72 -20.17
CA VAL A 477 28.63 34.88 -20.31
C VAL A 477 28.85 35.14 -21.79
N GLN A 478 29.18 36.37 -22.14
CA GLN A 478 29.52 36.70 -23.52
C GLN A 478 30.96 36.27 -23.80
N ASP A 479 31.16 35.47 -24.85
CA ASP A 479 32.48 35.14 -25.37
C ASP A 479 33.17 36.42 -25.84
N GLU A 480 34.30 36.78 -25.22
CA GLU A 480 35.04 38.01 -25.51
C GLU A 480 35.55 38.09 -26.96
N ARG A 481 35.69 36.95 -27.66
CA ARG A 481 36.19 36.86 -29.05
C ARG A 481 35.06 36.85 -30.06
N THR A 482 33.98 36.10 -29.82
CA THR A 482 32.89 35.95 -30.79
C THR A 482 31.71 36.87 -30.53
N GLY A 483 31.58 37.40 -29.32
CA GLY A 483 30.45 38.22 -28.88
C GLY A 483 29.16 37.40 -28.66
N ASN A 484 29.20 36.08 -28.83
CA ASN A 484 28.05 35.21 -28.60
C ASN A 484 27.95 34.82 -27.13
N ASN A 485 26.73 34.59 -26.65
CA ASN A 485 26.55 34.03 -25.31
C ASN A 485 27.00 32.57 -25.31
N VAL A 486 27.84 32.22 -24.34
CA VAL A 486 28.34 30.88 -24.08
C VAL A 486 28.07 30.50 -22.62
N ASN A 487 27.78 29.24 -22.39
CA ASN A 487 27.51 28.74 -21.05
C ASN A 487 28.84 28.58 -20.28
N SER A 488 28.96 29.29 -19.16
CA SER A 488 30.17 29.35 -18.34
C SER A 488 30.14 28.43 -17.13
N ARG A 489 28.95 27.97 -16.71
CA ARG A 489 28.75 27.19 -15.50
C ARG A 489 27.67 26.14 -15.68
N ARG A 490 27.88 24.99 -15.06
CA ARG A 490 26.99 23.84 -15.10
C ARG A 490 26.76 23.28 -13.70
N LYS A 491 25.55 22.78 -13.43
CA LYS A 491 25.24 21.92 -12.28
C LYS A 491 24.58 20.63 -12.78
N PHE A 492 24.57 19.59 -11.95
CA PHE A 492 23.77 18.40 -12.24
C PHE A 492 22.42 18.54 -11.55
N VAL A 493 21.35 18.33 -12.31
CA VAL A 493 19.99 18.29 -11.79
C VAL A 493 19.34 16.95 -12.12
N PRO A 494 18.41 16.49 -11.26
CA PRO A 494 17.65 15.29 -11.54
C PRO A 494 16.73 15.49 -12.75
N SER A 495 16.64 14.44 -13.57
CA SER A 495 15.62 14.26 -14.61
C SER A 495 14.92 12.94 -14.33
N SER A 496 13.61 12.98 -14.08
CA SER A 496 12.81 11.79 -13.82
C SER A 496 11.94 11.40 -15.00
N SER A 497 11.78 10.10 -15.23
CA SER A 497 10.87 9.54 -16.22
C SER A 497 10.44 8.12 -15.83
N PHE A 498 9.32 7.66 -16.37
CA PHE A 498 8.98 6.24 -16.37
C PHE A 498 9.54 5.54 -17.61
N VAL A 499 9.93 4.28 -17.45
CA VAL A 499 10.31 3.37 -18.53
C VAL A 499 9.60 2.04 -18.33
N ASP A 500 9.30 1.34 -19.41
CA ASP A 500 8.87 -0.06 -19.36
C ASP A 500 10.07 -1.00 -19.12
N GLU A 501 9.84 -2.30 -19.00
CA GLU A 501 10.90 -3.29 -18.80
C GLU A 501 11.91 -3.31 -19.96
N SER A 502 11.45 -3.07 -21.19
CA SER A 502 12.31 -3.04 -22.38
C SER A 502 13.22 -1.80 -22.40
N GLY A 503 12.68 -0.65 -21.99
CA GLY A 503 13.39 0.61 -21.78
C GLY A 503 14.42 0.49 -20.65
N LEU A 504 14.05 -0.13 -19.53
CA LEU A 504 14.99 -0.39 -18.43
C LEU A 504 16.15 -1.28 -18.88
N SER A 505 15.87 -2.37 -19.58
CA SER A 505 16.90 -3.27 -20.13
C SER A 505 17.87 -2.53 -21.06
N SER A 506 17.36 -1.58 -21.84
CA SER A 506 18.16 -0.75 -22.74
C SER A 506 19.06 0.23 -21.95
N LEU A 507 18.54 0.85 -20.88
CA LEU A 507 19.32 1.73 -20.00
C LEU A 507 20.42 0.97 -19.25
N GLN A 508 20.11 -0.23 -18.74
CA GLN A 508 21.04 -1.12 -18.05
C GLN A 508 22.18 -1.60 -18.97
N GLY A 509 21.97 -1.62 -20.29
CA GLY A 509 23.01 -1.91 -21.26
C GLY A 509 24.09 -0.84 -21.40
N VAL A 510 23.83 0.39 -20.92
CA VAL A 510 24.73 1.55 -21.08
C VAL A 510 25.22 2.11 -19.74
N SER A 511 24.39 2.05 -18.70
CA SER A 511 24.60 2.70 -17.39
C SER A 511 23.93 1.90 -16.27
N ASN A 512 24.17 2.24 -15.00
CA ASN A 512 23.40 1.67 -13.89
C ASN A 512 22.27 2.64 -13.47
N PRO A 513 21.05 2.53 -14.04
CA PRO A 513 19.99 3.52 -13.85
C PRO A 513 19.57 3.62 -12.39
N PHE A 514 19.40 4.85 -11.88
CA PHE A 514 18.91 5.09 -10.52
C PHE A 514 17.38 4.93 -10.46
N ILE A 515 16.97 3.74 -10.06
CA ILE A 515 15.56 3.36 -9.85
C ILE A 515 15.11 3.84 -8.48
N ILE A 516 13.92 4.44 -8.42
CA ILE A 516 13.29 4.93 -7.17
C ILE A 516 12.00 4.20 -6.80
N GLY A 517 11.51 3.35 -7.69
CA GLY A 517 10.27 2.61 -7.52
C GLY A 517 9.65 2.21 -8.85
N CYS A 518 8.45 1.66 -8.77
CA CYS A 518 7.67 1.20 -9.89
C CYS A 518 6.17 1.35 -9.62
N THR A 519 5.40 1.30 -10.71
CA THR A 519 3.96 1.46 -10.71
C THR A 519 3.31 0.51 -11.71
N GLN A 520 2.06 0.14 -11.46
CA GLN A 520 1.20 -0.62 -12.36
C GLN A 520 -0.20 0.00 -12.33
N ASP A 521 -0.79 0.19 -13.51
CA ASP A 521 -2.23 0.48 -13.59
C ASP A 521 -3.00 -0.84 -13.55
N THR A 522 -3.69 -1.11 -12.45
CA THR A 522 -4.52 -2.31 -12.30
C THR A 522 -5.97 -2.08 -12.72
N ASN A 523 -6.35 -0.89 -13.20
CA ASN A 523 -7.73 -0.64 -13.62
C ASN A 523 -8.15 -1.56 -14.77
N PRO A 524 -9.38 -2.11 -14.75
CA PRO A 524 -9.86 -2.98 -15.81
C PRO A 524 -10.00 -2.19 -17.12
N LYS A 525 -9.35 -2.63 -18.19
CA LYS A 525 -9.42 -1.94 -19.49
C LYS A 525 -10.26 -2.67 -20.52
N GLN A 526 -10.15 -4.00 -20.59
CA GLN A 526 -10.86 -4.82 -21.58
C GLN A 526 -11.17 -6.22 -21.06
N ASN A 527 -12.16 -6.33 -20.18
CA ASN A 527 -12.66 -7.63 -19.74
C ASN A 527 -13.73 -8.18 -20.67
N ALA A 528 -13.79 -9.51 -20.79
CA ALA A 528 -14.90 -10.21 -21.42
C ALA A 528 -16.06 -10.40 -20.42
N ILE A 529 -17.28 -10.57 -20.93
CA ILE A 529 -18.42 -11.01 -20.12
C ILE A 529 -18.15 -12.45 -19.67
N LEU A 530 -18.32 -12.71 -18.37
CA LEU A 530 -18.20 -14.05 -17.80
C LEU A 530 -19.61 -14.56 -17.46
N GLU A 531 -20.02 -15.66 -18.07
CA GLU A 531 -21.25 -16.38 -17.70
C GLU A 531 -20.87 -17.81 -17.31
N LYS A 532 -21.08 -18.16 -16.04
CA LYS A 532 -20.60 -19.41 -15.43
C LYS A 532 -21.63 -19.93 -14.42
N VAL A 533 -21.40 -21.12 -13.86
CA VAL A 533 -22.33 -21.78 -12.93
C VAL A 533 -21.69 -21.88 -11.55
N GLN A 534 -22.35 -21.30 -10.55
CA GLN A 534 -22.09 -21.53 -9.14
C GLN A 534 -22.65 -22.91 -8.76
N THR A 535 -21.78 -23.81 -8.35
CA THR A 535 -22.14 -25.20 -8.01
C THR A 535 -22.48 -25.38 -6.54
N ILE A 536 -22.06 -24.43 -5.68
CA ILE A 536 -22.32 -24.45 -4.23
C ILE A 536 -22.94 -23.10 -3.85
N PRO A 537 -24.26 -22.91 -4.01
CA PRO A 537 -24.94 -21.65 -3.71
C PRO A 537 -24.79 -21.21 -2.24
N GLY A 538 -24.61 -22.14 -1.31
CA GLY A 538 -24.35 -21.82 0.11
C GLY A 538 -23.03 -21.07 0.38
N LEU A 539 -22.21 -20.82 -0.65
CA LEU A 539 -21.02 -19.96 -0.58
C LEU A 539 -21.31 -18.49 -0.95
N ALA A 540 -22.56 -18.16 -1.28
CA ALA A 540 -23.00 -16.79 -1.44
C ALA A 540 -23.86 -16.38 -0.24
N SER A 541 -23.38 -15.42 0.55
CA SER A 541 -24.03 -14.96 1.78
C SER A 541 -23.65 -13.52 2.08
N GLY A 542 -24.62 -12.71 2.48
CA GLY A 542 -24.45 -11.29 2.72
C GLY A 542 -23.91 -10.58 1.48
N ASP A 543 -22.74 -9.97 1.63
CA ASP A 543 -21.99 -9.25 0.61
C ASP A 543 -20.86 -10.06 -0.04
N GLN A 544 -20.76 -11.37 0.25
CA GLN A 544 -19.75 -12.24 -0.31
C GLN A 544 -20.31 -13.24 -1.31
N PHE A 545 -19.63 -13.37 -2.45
CA PHE A 545 -19.88 -14.39 -3.46
C PHE A 545 -18.62 -15.21 -3.72
N CYS A 546 -18.53 -16.41 -3.12
CA CYS A 546 -17.34 -17.25 -3.20
C CYS A 546 -17.48 -18.40 -4.21
N ILE A 547 -16.45 -18.60 -5.05
CA ILE A 547 -16.38 -19.64 -6.08
C ILE A 547 -15.21 -20.56 -5.76
N VAL A 548 -15.49 -21.86 -5.57
CA VAL A 548 -14.46 -22.89 -5.39
C VAL A 548 -13.97 -23.38 -6.74
N ASN A 549 -12.66 -23.59 -6.86
CA ASN A 549 -11.95 -23.93 -8.09
C ASN A 549 -12.30 -22.96 -9.24
N PRO A 550 -12.05 -21.65 -9.06
CA PRO A 550 -12.36 -20.64 -10.06
C PRO A 550 -11.69 -20.95 -11.40
N ASP A 551 -12.36 -20.60 -12.48
CA ASP A 551 -11.85 -20.83 -13.82
C ASP A 551 -10.70 -19.86 -14.16
N PRO A 552 -9.86 -20.16 -15.16
CA PRO A 552 -8.73 -19.32 -15.53
C PRO A 552 -9.10 -17.87 -15.88
N ASP A 553 -10.32 -17.62 -16.41
CA ASP A 553 -10.75 -16.26 -16.74
C ASP A 553 -10.97 -15.45 -15.45
N SER A 554 -11.66 -16.03 -14.46
CA SER A 554 -11.86 -15.43 -13.12
C SER A 554 -10.54 -15.19 -12.37
N LEU A 555 -9.49 -15.96 -12.67
CA LEU A 555 -8.15 -15.79 -12.10
C LEU A 555 -7.28 -14.79 -12.85
N SER A 556 -7.57 -14.50 -14.12
CA SER A 556 -6.69 -13.66 -14.96
C SER A 556 -7.21 -12.22 -15.09
N LEU A 557 -8.52 -12.03 -15.07
CA LEU A 557 -9.16 -10.73 -15.28
C LEU A 557 -9.34 -9.97 -13.96
N ASN A 558 -9.06 -8.66 -13.96
CA ASN A 558 -9.47 -7.81 -12.84
C ASN A 558 -10.97 -7.50 -12.94
N VAL A 559 -11.82 -8.17 -12.17
CA VAL A 559 -13.27 -7.96 -12.21
C VAL A 559 -13.78 -6.81 -11.32
N ILE A 560 -12.90 -6.08 -10.63
CA ILE A 560 -13.30 -4.95 -9.78
C ILE A 560 -14.04 -3.89 -10.60
N GLY A 561 -15.12 -3.34 -10.04
CA GLY A 561 -16.01 -2.38 -10.70
C GLY A 561 -17.02 -3.00 -11.66
N SER A 562 -16.87 -4.29 -12.01
CA SER A 562 -17.82 -5.01 -12.85
C SER A 562 -19.14 -5.28 -12.11
N LYS A 563 -20.21 -5.45 -12.89
CA LYS A 563 -21.54 -5.76 -12.39
C LYS A 563 -21.69 -7.28 -12.25
N LEU A 564 -21.82 -7.77 -11.02
CA LEU A 564 -22.16 -9.16 -10.72
C LEU A 564 -23.68 -9.31 -10.73
N ILE A 565 -24.19 -10.26 -11.51
CA ILE A 565 -25.55 -10.76 -11.49
C ILE A 565 -25.47 -12.18 -10.91
N PRO A 566 -25.69 -12.38 -9.59
CA PRO A 566 -25.48 -13.68 -8.95
C PRO A 566 -26.39 -14.78 -9.50
N ASN A 567 -27.58 -14.41 -9.95
CA ASN A 567 -28.52 -15.29 -10.64
C ASN A 567 -29.12 -14.56 -11.83
N ILE A 568 -28.82 -15.01 -13.05
CA ILE A 568 -29.33 -14.42 -14.29
C ILE A 568 -30.86 -14.48 -14.43
N SER A 569 -31.52 -15.30 -13.62
CA SER A 569 -32.98 -15.42 -13.56
C SER A 569 -33.62 -14.42 -12.57
N SER A 570 -32.79 -13.74 -11.76
CA SER A 570 -33.22 -12.74 -10.78
C SER A 570 -33.01 -11.32 -11.33
N ALA A 571 -33.59 -10.33 -10.64
CA ALA A 571 -33.35 -8.92 -10.92
C ALA A 571 -32.23 -8.31 -10.06
N PHE A 572 -31.58 -9.12 -9.20
CA PHE A 572 -30.54 -8.62 -8.31
C PHE A 572 -29.22 -8.48 -9.05
N ASP A 573 -28.61 -7.32 -8.88
CA ASP A 573 -27.28 -7.03 -9.36
C ASP A 573 -26.48 -6.27 -8.30
N TYR A 574 -25.18 -6.48 -8.33
CA TYR A 574 -24.24 -5.90 -7.40
C TYR A 574 -23.00 -5.45 -8.16
N ARG A 575 -22.20 -4.60 -7.53
CA ARG A 575 -20.89 -4.20 -8.06
C ARG A 575 -19.79 -4.84 -7.24
N ILE A 576 -18.80 -5.42 -7.92
CA ILE A 576 -17.65 -6.04 -7.26
C ILE A 576 -16.68 -4.96 -6.81
N PHE A 577 -16.26 -5.00 -5.55
CA PHE A 577 -15.31 -4.04 -4.96
C PHE A 577 -14.13 -4.69 -4.24
N GLY A 578 -14.24 -5.97 -3.89
CA GLY A 578 -13.13 -6.78 -3.37
C GLY A 578 -13.07 -8.12 -4.08
N ALA A 579 -11.86 -8.70 -4.11
CA ALA A 579 -11.63 -10.03 -4.64
C ALA A 579 -10.49 -10.68 -3.86
N ASP A 580 -10.80 -11.70 -3.05
CA ASP A 580 -9.82 -12.43 -2.27
C ASP A 580 -9.60 -13.80 -2.88
N LEU A 581 -8.36 -14.10 -3.30
CA LEU A 581 -7.98 -15.42 -3.77
C LEU A 581 -7.33 -16.19 -2.63
N CYS A 582 -8.01 -17.22 -2.14
CA CYS A 582 -7.55 -18.02 -1.03
C CYS A 582 -7.11 -19.41 -1.51
N THR A 583 -6.02 -19.91 -0.92
CA THR A 583 -5.62 -21.31 -1.05
C THR A 583 -5.92 -22.01 0.26
N ASP A 584 -6.94 -22.87 0.29
CA ASP A 584 -7.35 -23.61 1.48
C ASP A 584 -6.64 -24.95 1.57
N GLY A 585 -6.21 -25.30 2.78
CA GLY A 585 -5.66 -26.62 3.08
C GLY A 585 -6.73 -27.67 3.26
N TYR A 586 -6.57 -28.83 2.63
CA TYR A 586 -7.25 -30.02 3.13
C TYR A 586 -6.72 -30.32 4.53
N GLY A 587 -7.60 -30.51 5.50
CA GLY A 587 -7.29 -30.80 6.89
C GLY A 587 -7.19 -29.58 7.81
N ASP A 588 -7.10 -28.35 7.28
CA ASP A 588 -7.21 -27.09 8.05
C ASP A 588 -8.70 -26.73 8.15
N VAL A 589 -9.43 -27.44 9.00
CA VAL A 589 -10.89 -27.38 9.00
C VAL A 589 -11.37 -26.02 9.50
N ASN A 590 -10.71 -25.44 10.50
CA ASN A 590 -11.10 -24.13 11.04
C ASN A 590 -10.62 -22.93 10.19
N GLY A 591 -9.70 -23.15 9.23
CA GLY A 591 -9.17 -22.12 8.34
C GLY A 591 -8.22 -21.14 9.01
N ASP A 592 -7.53 -21.55 10.06
CA ASP A 592 -6.56 -20.69 10.77
C ASP A 592 -5.15 -20.73 10.16
N GLY A 593 -4.96 -21.51 9.08
CA GLY A 593 -3.71 -21.67 8.37
C GLY A 593 -2.84 -22.80 8.91
N TYR A 594 -3.29 -23.53 9.94
CA TYR A 594 -2.58 -24.65 10.54
C TYR A 594 -3.42 -25.92 10.50
N ILE A 595 -2.74 -27.08 10.56
CA ILE A 595 -3.40 -28.39 10.69
C ILE A 595 -2.97 -28.97 12.03
N ASP A 596 -3.82 -28.85 13.03
CA ASP A 596 -3.53 -29.22 14.41
C ASP A 596 -4.67 -29.96 15.13
N ALA A 597 -4.62 -30.01 16.46
CA ALA A 597 -5.63 -30.71 17.26
C ALA A 597 -7.00 -30.04 17.25
N ALA A 598 -7.08 -28.73 16.99
CA ALA A 598 -8.33 -28.01 16.81
C ALA A 598 -9.06 -28.48 15.54
N ASP A 599 -8.34 -28.78 14.47
CA ASP A 599 -8.92 -29.32 13.24
C ASP A 599 -9.47 -30.73 13.41
N ILE A 600 -8.79 -31.57 14.19
CA ILE A 600 -9.31 -32.89 14.55
C ILE A 600 -10.65 -32.74 15.27
N ALA A 601 -10.76 -31.77 16.18
CA ALA A 601 -12.00 -31.50 16.92
C ALA A 601 -13.10 -30.94 16.01
N ALA A 602 -12.77 -30.03 15.10
CA ALA A 602 -13.70 -29.47 14.12
C ALA A 602 -14.18 -30.56 13.12
N ALA A 603 -13.28 -31.34 12.54
CA ALA A 603 -13.60 -32.47 11.66
C ALA A 603 -14.49 -33.52 12.36
N SER A 604 -14.25 -33.78 13.64
CA SER A 604 -15.07 -34.71 14.43
C SER A 604 -16.52 -34.26 14.58
N GLN A 605 -16.79 -32.95 14.56
CA GLN A 605 -18.15 -32.40 14.61
C GLN A 605 -18.87 -32.54 13.26
N LEU A 606 -18.13 -32.72 12.17
CA LEU A 606 -18.64 -32.84 10.80
C LEU A 606 -18.81 -34.31 10.35
N ILE A 607 -18.55 -35.30 11.20
CA ILE A 607 -18.73 -36.72 10.84
C ILE A 607 -20.18 -37.00 10.42
N GLY A 608 -20.34 -37.54 9.21
CA GLY A 608 -21.63 -37.86 8.61
C GLY A 608 -22.21 -36.73 7.75
N GLU A 609 -21.53 -35.58 7.68
CA GLU A 609 -21.89 -34.48 6.79
C GLU A 609 -21.34 -34.70 5.38
N SER A 610 -22.08 -34.20 4.39
CA SER A 610 -21.68 -34.20 2.97
C SER A 610 -22.46 -33.11 2.25
N LEU A 611 -21.81 -32.38 1.34
CA LEU A 611 -22.48 -31.40 0.48
C LEU A 611 -23.55 -32.02 -0.44
N LEU A 612 -23.60 -33.35 -0.56
CA LEU A 612 -24.62 -34.08 -1.32
C LEU A 612 -25.93 -34.30 -0.52
N PHE A 613 -25.90 -34.12 0.80
CA PHE A 613 -27.08 -34.32 1.65
C PHE A 613 -27.83 -33.01 1.87
N ASN A 614 -29.14 -33.05 1.62
CA ASN A 614 -30.07 -31.96 1.91
C ASN A 614 -29.99 -31.48 3.37
N SER A 615 -29.74 -32.39 4.32
CA SER A 615 -29.60 -32.03 5.74
C SER A 615 -28.37 -31.17 6.01
N THR A 616 -27.24 -31.48 5.38
CA THR A 616 -26.00 -30.68 5.49
C THR A 616 -26.21 -29.32 4.86
N GLN A 617 -26.81 -29.28 3.66
CA GLN A 617 -27.08 -28.03 2.93
C GLN A 617 -27.98 -27.09 3.74
N GLN A 618 -29.00 -27.63 4.43
CA GLN A 618 -29.83 -26.84 5.33
C GLN A 618 -29.04 -26.29 6.52
N LYS A 619 -28.14 -27.10 7.13
CA LYS A 619 -27.28 -26.63 8.23
C LYS A 619 -26.32 -25.52 7.82
N ILE A 620 -25.85 -25.54 6.57
CA ILE A 620 -25.04 -24.46 5.98
C ILE A 620 -25.85 -23.17 5.88
N ILE A 621 -27.08 -23.24 5.35
CA ILE A 621 -27.99 -22.07 5.28
C ILE A 621 -28.31 -21.53 6.68
N ASP A 622 -28.52 -22.42 7.65
CA ASP A 622 -28.84 -22.04 9.03
C ASP A 622 -27.60 -21.52 9.81
N GLY A 623 -26.41 -21.52 9.20
CA GLY A 623 -25.18 -20.96 9.79
C GLY A 623 -24.52 -21.83 10.87
N TYR A 624 -24.77 -23.14 10.91
CA TYR A 624 -24.09 -24.03 11.87
C TYR A 624 -22.61 -24.24 11.55
N PHE A 625 -22.29 -24.30 10.26
CA PHE A 625 -20.94 -24.40 9.68
C PHE A 625 -21.02 -23.99 8.20
N SER A 626 -19.89 -23.65 7.60
CA SER A 626 -19.74 -23.22 6.22
C SER A 626 -19.53 -24.39 5.26
N ALA A 627 -19.77 -24.16 3.96
CA ALA A 627 -19.45 -25.15 2.94
C ALA A 627 -17.93 -25.37 2.79
N LEU A 628 -17.10 -24.35 3.08
CA LEU A 628 -15.64 -24.48 3.07
C LEU A 628 -15.14 -25.42 4.16
N GLU A 629 -15.68 -25.34 5.38
CA GLU A 629 -15.34 -26.27 6.48
C GLU A 629 -15.59 -27.74 6.09
N VAL A 630 -16.71 -28.02 5.41
CA VAL A 630 -17.02 -29.38 4.94
C VAL A 630 -16.04 -29.83 3.84
N LEU A 631 -15.64 -28.95 2.93
CA LEU A 631 -14.66 -29.25 1.88
C LEU A 631 -13.26 -29.50 2.45
N ARG A 632 -12.81 -28.66 3.38
CA ARG A 632 -11.49 -28.82 4.04
C ARG A 632 -11.43 -30.11 4.87
N ALA A 633 -12.55 -30.55 5.45
CA ALA A 633 -12.63 -31.78 6.24
C ALA A 633 -12.64 -33.07 5.40
N ASP A 634 -13.03 -33.04 4.13
CA ASP A 634 -13.01 -34.21 3.22
C ASP A 634 -11.59 -34.44 2.65
N VAL A 635 -10.68 -34.86 3.53
CA VAL A 635 -9.26 -35.04 3.17
C VAL A 635 -9.00 -36.28 2.31
N ASN A 636 -9.96 -37.21 2.22
CA ASN A 636 -9.85 -38.37 1.35
C ASN A 636 -10.43 -38.12 -0.07
N GLY A 637 -11.30 -37.11 -0.23
CA GLY A 637 -11.85 -36.65 -1.50
C GLY A 637 -13.00 -37.49 -2.05
N ASP A 638 -13.71 -38.25 -1.19
CA ASP A 638 -14.83 -39.10 -1.60
C ASP A 638 -16.20 -38.39 -1.54
N GLY A 639 -16.22 -37.13 -1.09
CA GLY A 639 -17.40 -36.28 -0.96
C GLY A 639 -18.11 -36.41 0.39
N TYR A 640 -17.58 -37.15 1.37
CA TYR A 640 -18.18 -37.38 2.68
C TYR A 640 -17.16 -37.18 3.80
N VAL A 641 -17.55 -36.47 4.85
CA VAL A 641 -16.71 -36.37 6.05
C VAL A 641 -17.01 -37.58 6.95
N THR A 642 -16.04 -38.47 7.10
CA THR A 642 -16.16 -39.71 7.86
C THR A 642 -15.10 -39.81 8.97
N ALA A 643 -15.19 -40.86 9.80
CA ALA A 643 -14.14 -41.16 10.76
C ALA A 643 -12.78 -41.42 10.09
N THR A 644 -12.77 -41.86 8.83
CA THR A 644 -11.53 -42.04 8.05
C THR A 644 -10.80 -40.71 7.83
N ASP A 645 -11.54 -39.63 7.59
CA ASP A 645 -10.98 -38.30 7.38
C ASP A 645 -10.36 -37.76 8.66
N VAL A 646 -11.07 -37.91 9.78
CA VAL A 646 -10.54 -37.57 11.12
C VAL A 646 -9.29 -38.38 11.45
N ASP A 647 -9.26 -39.67 11.11
CA ASP A 647 -8.08 -40.52 11.29
C ASP A 647 -6.91 -40.05 10.41
N LEU A 648 -7.17 -39.63 9.17
CA LEU A 648 -6.15 -39.08 8.27
C LEU A 648 -5.59 -37.75 8.78
N ILE A 649 -6.44 -36.82 9.23
CA ILE A 649 -5.99 -35.56 9.86
C ILE A 649 -5.16 -35.87 11.10
N THR A 650 -5.61 -36.79 11.94
CA THR A 650 -4.87 -37.26 13.12
C THR A 650 -3.51 -37.85 12.76
N GLN A 651 -3.44 -38.65 11.68
CA GLN A 651 -2.18 -39.19 11.16
C GLN A 651 -1.26 -38.08 10.67
N PHE A 652 -1.79 -37.06 10.00
CA PHE A 652 -1.02 -35.91 9.51
C PHE A 652 -0.44 -35.08 10.66
N VAL A 653 -1.26 -34.74 11.67
CA VAL A 653 -0.83 -34.03 12.89
C VAL A 653 0.24 -34.84 13.65
N ASN A 654 0.09 -36.16 13.71
CA ASN A 654 1.09 -37.06 14.29
C ASN A 654 2.28 -37.36 13.36
N ARG A 655 2.36 -36.72 12.18
CA ARG A 655 3.42 -36.88 11.17
C ARG A 655 3.62 -38.31 10.69
N GLN A 656 2.55 -39.10 10.67
CA GLN A 656 2.52 -40.47 10.14
C GLN A 656 2.30 -40.48 8.63
N ILE A 657 1.65 -39.45 8.09
CA ILE A 657 1.53 -39.15 6.67
C ILE A 657 2.02 -37.72 6.41
N ASN A 658 2.49 -37.47 5.19
CA ASN A 658 3.00 -36.15 4.78
C ASN A 658 2.09 -35.47 3.73
N ALA A 659 1.01 -36.13 3.32
CA ALA A 659 0.04 -35.61 2.35
C ALA A 659 -1.29 -36.37 2.48
N PHE A 660 -2.39 -35.69 2.20
CA PHE A 660 -3.72 -36.29 2.13
C PHE A 660 -4.02 -36.88 0.75
N PRO A 661 -4.92 -37.90 0.66
CA PRO A 661 -5.35 -38.43 -0.63
C PRO A 661 -6.03 -37.42 -1.55
N ALA A 662 -6.80 -36.46 -1.00
CA ALA A 662 -7.45 -35.40 -1.78
C ALA A 662 -6.48 -34.38 -2.39
N GLY A 663 -5.23 -34.34 -1.91
CA GLY A 663 -4.22 -33.35 -2.29
C GLY A 663 -3.76 -32.52 -1.10
N GLY A 664 -3.02 -31.44 -1.38
CA GLY A 664 -2.55 -30.51 -0.34
C GLY A 664 -3.50 -29.34 -0.08
N SER A 665 -4.17 -28.85 -1.13
CA SER A 665 -5.03 -27.67 -1.06
C SER A 665 -6.01 -27.60 -2.23
N PHE A 666 -6.99 -26.69 -2.13
CA PHE A 666 -7.79 -26.20 -3.25
C PHE A 666 -7.84 -24.68 -3.22
N THR A 667 -8.27 -24.04 -4.32
CA THR A 667 -8.39 -22.58 -4.37
C THR A 667 -9.84 -22.16 -4.42
N HIS A 668 -10.15 -21.02 -3.81
CA HIS A 668 -11.42 -20.34 -4.01
C HIS A 668 -11.18 -18.84 -4.16
N ILE A 669 -12.10 -18.17 -4.86
CA ILE A 669 -12.11 -16.70 -4.96
C ILE A 669 -13.41 -16.17 -4.34
N CYS A 670 -13.31 -15.20 -3.46
CA CYS A 670 -14.46 -14.52 -2.86
C CYS A 670 -14.55 -13.10 -3.39
N TYR A 671 -15.68 -12.75 -4.00
CA TYR A 671 -15.99 -11.39 -4.40
C TYR A 671 -16.79 -10.69 -3.30
N THR A 672 -16.27 -9.56 -2.83
CA THR A 672 -17.01 -8.65 -1.94
C THR A 672 -17.75 -7.64 -2.80
N VAL A 673 -19.06 -7.53 -2.60
CA VAL A 673 -19.94 -6.72 -3.44
C VAL A 673 -20.62 -5.59 -2.68
N GLN A 674 -21.08 -4.57 -3.40
CA GLN A 674 -21.95 -3.51 -2.90
C GLN A 674 -23.13 -3.33 -3.87
N GLN A 675 -24.12 -2.52 -3.50
CA GLN A 675 -25.20 -2.17 -4.41
C GLN A 675 -24.67 -1.64 -5.75
N SER A 676 -25.26 -2.10 -6.85
CA SER A 676 -24.87 -1.72 -8.22
C SER A 676 -25.01 -0.21 -8.47
N THR A 677 -26.07 0.38 -7.93
CA THR A 677 -26.43 1.81 -8.06
C THR A 677 -26.32 2.54 -6.72
N GLY A 678 -26.12 3.85 -6.77
CA GLY A 678 -26.16 4.72 -5.58
C GLY A 678 -25.30 5.96 -5.75
N ARG A 679 -25.15 6.72 -4.66
CA ARG A 679 -24.32 7.94 -4.63
C ARG A 679 -22.85 7.62 -4.32
N TYR A 680 -21.95 8.39 -4.91
CA TYR A 680 -20.49 8.27 -4.72
C TYR A 680 -19.91 9.39 -3.85
N ASP A 681 -20.74 10.27 -3.31
CA ASP A 681 -20.35 11.31 -2.36
C ASP A 681 -20.77 10.95 -0.93
N GLY A 682 -20.12 11.59 0.04
CA GLY A 682 -20.31 11.32 1.47
C GLY A 682 -21.37 12.22 2.09
N TYR A 683 -22.29 12.78 1.30
CA TYR A 683 -23.21 13.87 1.65
C TYR A 683 -24.25 13.52 2.74
N PHE A 684 -24.14 12.37 3.40
CA PHE A 684 -25.15 11.86 4.33
C PHE A 684 -24.87 12.23 5.78
N ASP A 685 -25.92 12.73 6.42
CA ASP A 685 -26.05 13.01 7.85
C ASP A 685 -26.81 11.86 8.55
N CYS A 686 -26.65 11.72 9.87
CA CYS A 686 -27.39 10.81 10.75
C CYS A 686 -28.89 11.02 10.75
N ASP A 687 -29.33 12.23 10.46
CA ASP A 687 -30.69 12.68 10.73
C ASP A 687 -31.69 12.31 9.63
N GLY A 688 -31.32 11.35 8.78
CA GLY A 688 -31.91 11.24 7.48
C GLY A 688 -31.68 12.52 6.69
N TYR A 689 -32.34 12.64 5.57
CA TYR A 689 -32.29 13.80 4.71
C TYR A 689 -32.29 15.16 5.45
N VAL A 690 -31.40 16.10 5.07
CA VAL A 690 -31.83 17.51 5.04
C VAL A 690 -32.96 17.52 4.04
N ARG A 691 -34.21 17.56 4.52
CA ARG A 691 -35.36 17.71 3.63
C ARG A 691 -35.07 18.84 2.65
N LEU A 692 -35.19 18.53 1.35
CA LEU A 692 -35.14 19.44 0.20
C LEU A 692 -36.08 20.66 0.30
N ASP A 693 -36.80 20.83 1.41
CA ASP A 693 -37.65 21.97 1.73
C ASP A 693 -37.02 22.99 2.70
N GLY A 694 -35.77 22.79 3.13
CA GLY A 694 -35.04 23.77 3.94
C GLY A 694 -35.38 23.77 5.44
N TYR A 695 -35.92 22.66 5.98
CA TYR A 695 -36.11 22.49 7.42
C TYR A 695 -34.92 21.79 8.10
N THR A 696 -34.27 22.50 9.03
CA THR A 696 -33.24 22.01 9.96
C THR A 696 -33.85 21.20 11.11
N GLY A 697 -34.65 20.18 10.80
CA GLY A 697 -35.43 19.43 11.79
C GLY A 697 -34.94 18.00 12.02
N LEU A 698 -34.54 17.74 13.27
CA LEU A 698 -34.34 16.51 14.07
C LEU A 698 -35.24 15.25 13.80
N ASN A 699 -35.80 15.07 12.61
CA ASN A 699 -36.63 13.91 12.29
C ASN A 699 -35.79 12.85 11.56
N ILE A 700 -34.94 12.14 12.32
CA ILE A 700 -34.31 10.90 11.88
C ILE A 700 -35.42 9.95 11.37
N ILE A 701 -35.42 9.65 10.07
CA ILE A 701 -36.25 8.60 9.49
C ILE A 701 -35.40 7.34 9.47
N ASP A 702 -35.88 6.27 10.10
CA ASP A 702 -35.21 4.98 10.06
C ASP A 702 -35.14 4.51 8.58
N PRO A 703 -33.98 4.05 8.05
CA PRO A 703 -33.89 3.51 6.70
C PRO A 703 -34.93 2.42 6.40
N GLY A 704 -35.39 1.68 7.42
CA GLY A 704 -36.46 0.69 7.28
C GLY A 704 -37.85 1.27 6.99
N ASP A 705 -38.05 2.57 7.20
CA ASP A 705 -39.29 3.30 6.90
C ASP A 705 -39.30 3.93 5.49
N LEU A 706 -38.16 3.93 4.77
CA LEU A 706 -38.01 4.49 3.43
C LEU A 706 -38.35 3.46 2.33
N SER A 707 -38.92 3.92 1.21
CA SER A 707 -39.10 3.07 0.03
C SER A 707 -37.76 2.70 -0.62
N ALA A 708 -37.75 1.67 -1.46
CA ALA A 708 -36.55 1.29 -2.21
C ALA A 708 -36.06 2.43 -3.14
N GLU A 709 -36.98 3.20 -3.71
CA GLU A 709 -36.69 4.38 -4.52
C GLU A 709 -36.14 5.53 -3.68
N GLU A 710 -36.70 5.78 -2.50
CA GLU A 710 -36.16 6.77 -1.56
C GLU A 710 -34.74 6.39 -1.12
N LEU A 711 -34.51 5.12 -0.75
CA LEU A 711 -33.16 4.63 -0.43
C LEU A 711 -32.19 4.78 -1.61
N LYS A 712 -32.64 4.55 -2.85
CA LYS A 712 -31.85 4.73 -4.08
C LYS A 712 -31.48 6.20 -4.31
N TYR A 713 -32.44 7.12 -4.21
CA TYR A 713 -32.21 8.56 -4.44
C TYR A 713 -31.42 9.21 -3.29
N ASP A 714 -31.70 8.78 -2.07
CA ASP A 714 -31.00 9.20 -0.87
C ASP A 714 -29.69 8.42 -0.69
N GLY A 715 -29.27 7.62 -1.68
CA GLY A 715 -27.96 6.96 -1.76
C GLY A 715 -27.54 6.16 -0.52
N TYR A 716 -28.51 5.63 0.23
CA TYR A 716 -28.22 4.73 1.35
C TYR A 716 -27.55 3.47 0.83
N LEU A 717 -26.31 3.23 1.25
CA LEU A 717 -25.63 1.96 1.03
C LEU A 717 -26.29 0.91 1.92
N THR A 718 -27.25 0.16 1.39
CA THR A 718 -27.72 -1.04 2.08
C THR A 718 -26.71 -2.16 1.87
N THR A 719 -26.44 -2.92 2.92
CA THR A 719 -25.58 -4.10 2.83
C THR A 719 -26.24 -5.10 1.87
N PRO A 720 -25.55 -5.54 0.81
CA PRO A 720 -26.06 -6.60 -0.04
C PRO A 720 -26.47 -7.84 0.76
N THR A 721 -27.54 -8.49 0.31
CA THR A 721 -28.00 -9.77 0.85
C THR A 721 -28.27 -10.69 -0.33
N ILE A 722 -27.23 -11.37 -0.82
CA ILE A 722 -27.33 -12.25 -2.00
C ILE A 722 -28.35 -13.37 -1.76
N GLU A 723 -28.43 -13.88 -0.53
CA GLU A 723 -29.39 -14.88 -0.07
C GLU A 723 -30.86 -14.39 -0.03
N GLY A 724 -31.09 -13.10 -0.28
CA GLY A 724 -32.42 -12.56 -0.58
C GLY A 724 -33.05 -13.20 -1.81
N ASP A 725 -32.25 -13.73 -2.74
CA ASP A 725 -32.73 -14.66 -3.75
C ASP A 725 -32.82 -16.08 -3.16
N SER A 726 -34.06 -16.55 -3.02
CA SER A 726 -34.38 -17.89 -2.49
C SER A 726 -33.69 -19.05 -3.21
N THR A 727 -33.17 -18.85 -4.43
CA THR A 727 -32.40 -19.87 -5.16
C THR A 727 -31.13 -20.25 -4.39
N PHE A 728 -30.50 -19.30 -3.70
CA PHE A 728 -29.29 -19.55 -2.88
C PHE A 728 -29.59 -20.27 -1.56
N THR A 729 -30.84 -20.19 -1.08
CA THR A 729 -31.32 -20.88 0.14
C THR A 729 -32.18 -22.12 -0.16
N THR A 730 -32.31 -22.51 -1.44
CA THR A 730 -33.10 -23.68 -1.84
C THR A 730 -32.31 -24.97 -1.63
N VAL A 731 -32.95 -25.94 -0.97
CA VAL A 731 -32.41 -27.30 -0.77
C VAL A 731 -33.25 -28.31 -1.59
N PRO A 732 -32.63 -29.19 -2.41
CA PRO A 732 -31.20 -29.35 -2.60
C PRO A 732 -30.57 -28.17 -3.36
N PHE A 733 -29.31 -27.85 -3.06
CA PHE A 733 -28.54 -26.79 -3.73
C PHE A 733 -28.59 -26.95 -5.26
N PRO A 734 -29.29 -26.06 -5.98
CA PRO A 734 -29.31 -26.08 -7.43
C PRO A 734 -28.04 -25.40 -7.97
N GLY A 735 -27.55 -25.82 -9.14
CA GLY A 735 -26.54 -25.01 -9.84
C GLY A 735 -27.17 -23.67 -10.27
N VAL A 736 -26.54 -22.55 -9.93
CA VAL A 736 -27.03 -21.20 -10.24
C VAL A 736 -26.12 -20.56 -11.28
N THR A 737 -26.67 -20.16 -12.42
CA THR A 737 -25.91 -19.44 -13.44
C THR A 737 -25.76 -17.98 -13.02
N TYR A 738 -24.53 -17.53 -12.87
CA TYR A 738 -24.18 -16.13 -12.58
C TYR A 738 -23.51 -15.49 -13.81
N ARG A 739 -23.57 -14.16 -13.87
CA ARG A 739 -22.94 -13.37 -14.93
C ARG A 739 -22.17 -12.20 -14.35
N ILE A 740 -20.97 -11.92 -14.87
CA ILE A 740 -20.19 -10.73 -14.56
C ILE A 740 -20.09 -9.90 -15.84
N ASP A 741 -20.69 -8.71 -15.80
CA ASP A 741 -20.72 -7.75 -16.91
C ASP A 741 -19.70 -6.64 -16.65
N PRO A 742 -18.61 -6.55 -17.43
CA PRO A 742 -17.64 -5.46 -17.32
C PRO A 742 -18.30 -4.10 -17.48
N GLN A 743 -17.92 -3.15 -16.63
CA GLN A 743 -18.35 -1.76 -16.71
C GLN A 743 -17.14 -0.85 -16.90
N PRO A 744 -17.27 0.30 -17.59
CA PRO A 744 -16.23 1.31 -17.59
C PRO A 744 -15.94 1.73 -16.15
N TYR A 745 -14.73 1.43 -15.69
CA TYR A 745 -14.34 1.65 -14.30
C TYR A 745 -12.89 2.10 -14.27
N TRP A 746 -12.64 3.23 -13.59
CA TRP A 746 -11.30 3.71 -13.34
C TRP A 746 -11.25 4.44 -12.00
N ARG A 747 -10.26 4.09 -11.20
CA ARG A 747 -10.07 4.61 -9.85
C ARG A 747 -8.59 4.95 -9.61
N PRO A 748 -8.31 6.06 -8.90
CA PRO A 748 -6.93 6.44 -8.58
C PRO A 748 -6.22 5.42 -7.69
N GLU A 749 -6.93 4.76 -6.77
CA GLU A 749 -6.38 3.74 -5.87
C GLU A 749 -5.97 2.44 -6.60
N SER A 750 -6.42 2.23 -7.84
CA SER A 750 -5.99 1.09 -8.66
C SER A 750 -4.63 1.33 -9.32
N LEU A 751 -4.05 2.53 -9.18
CA LEU A 751 -2.65 2.77 -9.53
C LEU A 751 -1.79 2.25 -8.37
N ALA A 752 -1.29 1.03 -8.53
CA ALA A 752 -0.47 0.36 -7.55
C ALA A 752 0.97 0.86 -7.64
N LEU A 753 1.53 1.38 -6.55
CA LEU A 753 2.89 1.91 -6.51
C LEU A 753 3.72 1.24 -5.43
N SER A 754 5.00 1.02 -5.73
CA SER A 754 6.02 0.70 -4.75
C SER A 754 7.17 1.68 -4.88
N SER A 755 7.60 2.25 -3.76
CA SER A 755 8.78 3.09 -3.69
C SER A 755 9.89 2.31 -3.00
N GLU A 756 10.68 1.65 -3.82
CA GLU A 756 11.90 0.98 -3.41
C GLU A 756 13.08 1.74 -3.99
N THR A 757 13.78 2.47 -3.11
CA THR A 757 14.96 3.24 -3.50
C THR A 757 16.20 2.57 -2.96
N ARG A 758 17.23 2.39 -3.79
CA ARG A 758 18.56 2.00 -3.29
C ARG A 758 19.17 3.13 -2.48
N ALA A 759 19.52 2.89 -1.22
CA ALA A 759 20.26 3.85 -0.41
C ALA A 759 21.75 3.83 -0.77
N VAL A 760 22.38 5.01 -0.85
CA VAL A 760 23.84 5.11 -1.02
C VAL A 760 24.52 4.37 0.15
N PRO A 761 25.52 3.52 -0.10
CA PRO A 761 26.15 2.71 0.95
C PRO A 761 26.87 3.61 1.96
N ALA A 762 26.20 3.93 3.07
CA ALA A 762 26.74 4.85 4.07
C ALA A 762 27.30 4.15 5.32
N THR A 763 27.05 2.84 5.51
CA THR A 763 27.73 1.88 6.41
C THR A 763 26.91 0.59 6.50
N PHE A 764 27.50 -0.51 7.00
CA PHE A 764 26.77 -1.75 7.31
C PHE A 764 25.80 -1.51 8.48
N PHE A 765 24.59 -1.02 8.20
CA PHE A 765 23.61 -0.69 9.25
C PHE A 765 22.79 -1.88 9.75
N VAL A 766 22.77 -2.99 9.01
CA VAL A 766 21.93 -4.13 9.38
C VAL A 766 22.76 -5.14 10.16
N SER A 767 22.41 -5.35 11.44
CA SER A 767 22.97 -6.44 12.24
C SER A 767 22.51 -7.82 11.74
N THR A 768 21.43 -7.85 10.96
CA THR A 768 20.78 -9.02 10.35
C THR A 768 20.92 -8.97 8.82
N SER A 769 22.09 -9.33 8.30
CA SER A 769 22.23 -9.56 6.86
C SER A 769 21.58 -10.90 6.54
N ILE A 770 20.50 -10.87 5.74
CA ILE A 770 19.76 -12.03 5.25
C ILE A 770 18.98 -12.68 6.38
N ASP A 771 17.65 -12.56 6.37
CA ASP A 771 16.83 -13.48 7.17
C ASP A 771 17.27 -14.89 6.79
N PRO A 772 17.77 -15.71 7.73
CA PRO A 772 18.12 -17.08 7.42
C PRO A 772 16.89 -17.71 6.76
N PRO A 773 17.04 -18.45 5.65
CA PRO A 773 15.91 -19.05 4.96
C PRO A 773 15.08 -19.77 6.01
N ASP A 774 13.87 -19.26 6.23
CA ASP A 774 13.00 -19.77 7.26
C ASP A 774 12.57 -21.17 6.84
N CYS A 775 13.29 -22.16 7.37
CA CYS A 775 12.99 -23.57 7.13
C CYS A 775 11.72 -24.01 7.91
N SER A 776 11.05 -23.07 8.57
CA SER A 776 9.75 -23.26 9.22
C SER A 776 8.58 -22.74 8.39
N GLN A 777 8.74 -22.52 7.07
CA GLN A 777 7.58 -22.34 6.17
C GLN A 777 6.65 -23.55 6.25
N THR A 778 5.76 -23.51 7.24
CA THR A 778 4.42 -24.06 7.20
C THR A 778 3.80 -23.62 5.89
N LEU A 779 3.09 -24.54 5.24
CA LEU A 779 2.17 -24.22 4.15
C LEU A 779 1.16 -23.22 4.73
N SER A 780 1.46 -21.93 4.70
CA SER A 780 0.50 -20.93 5.12
C SER A 780 -0.56 -20.88 4.03
N PHE A 781 -1.74 -21.37 4.37
CA PHE A 781 -2.94 -21.21 3.58
C PHE A 781 -3.33 -19.74 3.63
N GLU A 782 -2.83 -18.97 2.67
CA GLU A 782 -3.01 -17.51 2.64
C GLU A 782 -4.11 -17.10 1.67
N CYS A 783 -4.92 -16.15 2.11
CA CYS A 783 -5.77 -15.36 1.25
C CYS A 783 -4.97 -14.15 0.76
N THR A 784 -4.87 -14.01 -0.56
CA THR A 784 -4.28 -12.84 -1.19
C THR A 784 -5.39 -11.92 -1.67
N ASP A 785 -5.44 -10.70 -1.13
CA ASP A 785 -6.30 -9.64 -1.65
C ASP A 785 -5.81 -9.21 -3.03
N ARG A 786 -6.63 -9.47 -4.06
CA ARG A 786 -6.31 -9.17 -5.45
C ARG A 786 -6.40 -7.68 -5.79
N THR A 787 -6.96 -6.88 -4.89
CA THR A 787 -6.99 -5.41 -5.00
C THR A 787 -5.74 -4.75 -4.41
N ALA A 788 -5.01 -5.48 -3.56
CA ALA A 788 -3.78 -5.04 -2.92
C ALA A 788 -2.51 -5.48 -3.68
N VAL A 789 -2.49 -5.24 -5.00
CA VAL A 789 -1.27 -5.47 -5.79
C VAL A 789 -0.19 -4.48 -5.35
N THR A 790 0.99 -4.98 -5.01
CA THR A 790 2.19 -4.16 -4.79
C THR A 790 3.18 -4.51 -5.91
N PRO A 791 3.50 -3.60 -6.83
CA PRO A 791 4.46 -3.88 -7.87
C PRO A 791 5.85 -4.04 -7.26
N GLU A 792 6.59 -5.06 -7.69
CA GLU A 792 7.97 -5.26 -7.27
C GLU A 792 8.92 -4.87 -8.40
N CYS A 793 9.97 -4.13 -8.05
CA CYS A 793 11.05 -3.80 -8.96
C CYS A 793 12.35 -3.80 -8.16
N ASP A 794 13.35 -4.52 -8.65
CA ASP A 794 14.67 -4.50 -8.02
C ASP A 794 15.29 -3.09 -8.20
N PRO A 795 15.50 -2.31 -7.11
CA PRO A 795 16.13 -0.99 -7.21
C PRO A 795 17.61 -1.07 -7.61
N GLY A 796 18.13 -2.29 -7.76
CA GLY A 796 19.51 -2.60 -8.00
C GLY A 796 20.30 -2.59 -6.70
N ARG A 797 21.54 -3.06 -6.80
CA ARG A 797 22.44 -3.21 -5.66
C ARG A 797 23.56 -2.19 -5.72
N ASN A 798 23.95 -1.70 -4.54
CA ASN A 798 25.19 -0.97 -4.37
C ASN A 798 26.32 -1.96 -4.12
N ASP A 799 26.86 -2.49 -5.20
CA ASP A 799 28.01 -3.40 -5.14
C ASP A 799 29.31 -2.58 -5.06
N PHE A 800 29.95 -2.59 -3.90
CA PHE A 800 31.22 -1.90 -3.68
C PHE A 800 32.39 -2.84 -4.01
N LEU A 801 33.11 -2.56 -5.10
CA LEU A 801 34.33 -3.27 -5.45
C LEU A 801 35.52 -2.62 -4.75
N VAL A 802 36.14 -3.33 -3.81
CA VAL A 802 37.40 -2.92 -3.16
C VAL A 802 38.56 -3.55 -3.94
N PRO A 803 39.30 -2.79 -4.78
CA PRO A 803 40.50 -3.34 -5.41
C PRO A 803 41.58 -3.62 -4.34
N ASP A 804 42.33 -4.70 -4.54
CA ASP A 804 43.37 -5.27 -3.67
C ASP A 804 42.88 -6.20 -2.52
N ASN A 805 42.65 -5.69 -1.29
CA ASN A 805 42.38 -6.51 -0.10
C ASN A 805 40.89 -6.49 0.31
N LEU A 806 40.21 -7.64 0.24
CA LEU A 806 38.90 -7.86 0.87
C LEU A 806 39.09 -8.51 2.25
N ILE A 807 38.80 -7.79 3.33
CA ILE A 807 38.82 -8.31 4.71
C ILE A 807 37.39 -8.74 5.09
N ILE A 808 37.25 -9.99 5.52
CA ILE A 808 35.99 -10.54 6.03
C ILE A 808 35.61 -9.86 7.35
N GLY A 809 34.38 -9.35 7.42
CA GLY A 809 33.66 -9.15 8.67
C GLY A 809 32.40 -10.02 8.67
N LYS A 810 32.30 -10.97 9.60
CA LYS A 810 31.13 -11.86 9.85
C LYS A 810 30.97 -13.10 8.94
N GLY A 811 32.07 -13.72 8.51
CA GLY A 811 32.03 -15.15 8.13
C GLY A 811 32.80 -15.51 6.88
N ASP A 812 32.29 -15.20 5.68
CA ASP A 812 32.75 -15.81 4.43
C ASP A 812 33.74 -14.96 3.60
N ILE A 813 34.61 -15.63 2.83
CA ILE A 813 35.51 -15.04 1.82
C ILE A 813 34.88 -15.24 0.42
N VAL A 814 35.05 -14.28 -0.49
CA VAL A 814 34.58 -14.38 -1.88
C VAL A 814 35.70 -13.99 -2.86
N SER A 815 35.76 -14.69 -4.00
CA SER A 815 36.69 -14.40 -5.10
C SER A 815 36.11 -13.38 -6.10
N LEU A 816 36.98 -12.81 -6.95
CA LEU A 816 36.63 -11.83 -8.01
C LEU A 816 35.69 -12.39 -9.11
N ASP A 817 35.58 -13.70 -9.26
CA ASP A 817 34.66 -14.38 -10.19
C ASP A 817 33.32 -14.76 -9.54
N GLY A 818 33.04 -14.27 -8.33
CA GLY A 818 31.82 -14.55 -7.59
C GLY A 818 31.79 -15.95 -6.96
N THR A 819 32.86 -16.74 -7.07
CA THR A 819 32.92 -18.02 -6.35
C THR A 819 33.04 -17.76 -4.85
N LYS A 820 32.01 -18.19 -4.12
CA LYS A 820 32.03 -18.22 -2.65
C LYS A 820 33.14 -19.17 -2.21
N HIS A 821 34.06 -18.73 -1.36
CA HIS A 821 34.80 -19.71 -0.58
C HIS A 821 33.78 -20.35 0.36
N LYS A 822 33.57 -21.66 0.22
CA LYS A 822 32.84 -22.41 1.23
C LYS A 822 33.59 -22.23 2.55
N LEU A 823 32.98 -21.58 3.54
CA LEU A 823 33.41 -21.79 4.91
C LEU A 823 33.18 -23.27 5.22
N ASP A 824 34.28 -24.02 5.20
CA ASP A 824 34.30 -25.44 5.53
C ASP A 824 34.13 -25.69 7.04
N PHE A 825 33.63 -24.71 7.82
CA PHE A 825 33.71 -24.76 9.28
C PHE A 825 32.66 -23.89 10.00
N GLU A 826 31.78 -24.51 10.78
CA GLU A 826 30.88 -23.87 11.75
C GLU A 826 31.14 -24.42 13.15
N ILE A 827 30.87 -23.60 14.18
CA ILE A 827 30.99 -24.00 15.58
C ILE A 827 29.58 -23.99 16.21
N GLY A 828 28.96 -25.16 16.34
CA GLY A 828 27.80 -25.35 17.20
C GLY A 828 28.21 -25.33 18.67
N THR A 829 27.34 -24.84 19.55
CA THR A 829 27.62 -24.81 21.00
C THR A 829 26.53 -25.56 21.75
N VAL A 830 26.93 -26.50 22.62
CA VAL A 830 26.04 -27.18 23.57
C VAL A 830 26.52 -26.89 24.98
N ILE A 831 25.62 -26.48 25.87
CA ILE A 831 25.93 -26.18 27.28
C ILE A 831 25.22 -27.23 28.14
N LEU A 832 25.99 -28.04 28.87
CA LEU A 832 25.45 -28.97 29.86
C LEU A 832 25.49 -28.31 31.24
N GLN A 833 24.33 -28.15 31.89
CA GLN A 833 24.25 -27.66 33.26
C GLN A 833 24.30 -28.84 34.24
N LEU A 834 25.37 -28.97 35.02
CA LEU A 834 25.60 -30.16 35.83
C LEU A 834 24.69 -30.18 37.09
N PRO A 835 24.06 -31.33 37.44
CA PRO A 835 23.29 -31.45 38.67
C PRO A 835 24.20 -31.54 39.91
N GLN A 836 23.59 -31.29 41.08
CA GLN A 836 24.25 -31.42 42.39
C GLN A 836 24.65 -32.87 42.71
N THR A 837 23.94 -33.85 42.14
CA THR A 837 24.19 -35.27 42.39
C THR A 837 25.55 -35.69 41.82
N PRO A 838 26.45 -36.29 42.62
CA PRO A 838 27.77 -36.70 42.14
C PRO A 838 27.68 -37.83 41.10
N PHE A 839 28.64 -37.83 40.18
CA PHE A 839 28.81 -38.87 39.16
C PHE A 839 30.16 -39.56 39.33
N GLU A 840 30.14 -40.87 39.57
CA GLU A 840 31.35 -41.69 39.54
C GLU A 840 31.50 -42.28 38.13
N GLU A 841 32.45 -41.75 37.35
CA GLU A 841 32.81 -42.25 36.01
C GLU A 841 31.68 -42.32 34.96
N ALA A 842 30.72 -41.39 34.99
CA ALA A 842 29.64 -41.36 34.00
C ALA A 842 30.16 -41.02 32.59
N SER A 843 29.49 -41.53 31.55
CA SER A 843 29.85 -41.28 30.15
C SER A 843 28.68 -40.74 29.35
N ILE A 844 28.95 -39.91 28.34
CA ILE A 844 27.98 -39.38 27.39
C ILE A 844 28.54 -39.55 25.98
N ASN A 845 27.75 -40.05 25.04
CA ASN A 845 28.13 -40.03 23.62
C ASN A 845 27.66 -38.70 23.01
N LEU A 846 28.58 -37.75 22.85
CA LEU A 846 28.26 -36.41 22.36
C LEU A 846 27.67 -36.43 20.96
N PHE A 847 28.18 -37.31 20.10
CA PHE A 847 27.73 -37.38 18.73
C PHE A 847 26.30 -37.90 18.63
N ASP A 848 26.03 -39.07 19.22
CA ASP A 848 24.72 -39.73 19.16
C ASP A 848 23.62 -38.96 19.90
N LYS A 849 23.98 -38.34 21.04
CA LYS A 849 23.00 -37.73 21.94
C LYS A 849 22.75 -36.26 21.67
N LEU A 850 23.70 -35.54 21.07
CA LEU A 850 23.62 -34.07 20.95
C LEU A 850 23.75 -33.56 19.51
N VAL A 851 24.17 -34.38 18.55
CA VAL A 851 24.51 -33.89 17.20
C VAL A 851 23.83 -34.67 16.09
N ALA A 852 23.97 -35.99 16.07
CA ALA A 852 23.50 -36.84 14.97
C ALA A 852 22.00 -37.08 15.00
N ASP A 853 21.39 -37.02 13.83
CA ASP A 853 19.98 -37.28 13.60
C ASP A 853 19.69 -38.79 13.56
N ARG A 854 18.57 -39.20 14.18
CA ARG A 854 18.04 -40.56 14.10
C ARG A 854 17.14 -40.80 12.89
N GLY A 855 16.93 -39.78 12.06
CA GLY A 855 16.14 -39.81 10.82
C GLY A 855 14.86 -38.98 10.84
N ASP A 856 14.63 -38.20 11.90
CA ASP A 856 13.43 -37.38 12.10
C ASP A 856 13.74 -35.92 12.51
N GLY A 857 15.01 -35.51 12.37
CA GLY A 857 15.50 -34.20 12.79
C GLY A 857 15.83 -34.10 14.28
N ILE A 858 15.75 -35.21 15.03
CA ILE A 858 15.99 -35.26 16.48
C ILE A 858 17.14 -36.23 16.77
N THR A 859 17.96 -35.91 17.77
CA THR A 859 19.04 -36.77 18.25
C THR A 859 18.50 -37.94 19.08
N ARG A 860 19.34 -38.94 19.36
CA ARG A 860 18.97 -40.01 20.30
C ARG A 860 18.91 -39.56 21.76
N GLY A 861 19.22 -38.29 22.03
CA GLY A 861 18.99 -37.61 23.30
C GLY A 861 17.66 -36.87 23.38
N GLY A 862 16.86 -36.85 22.30
CA GLY A 862 15.59 -36.12 22.25
C GLY A 862 15.75 -34.62 22.00
N LEU A 863 16.92 -34.17 21.55
CA LEU A 863 17.23 -32.77 21.24
C LEU A 863 17.20 -32.55 19.72
N PRO A 864 17.00 -31.34 19.21
CA PRO A 864 17.15 -31.06 17.78
C PRO A 864 18.54 -31.48 17.27
N ALA A 865 18.59 -32.21 16.16
CA ALA A 865 19.86 -32.60 15.54
C ALA A 865 20.54 -31.38 14.89
N MET A 866 21.87 -31.39 14.87
CA MET A 866 22.62 -30.31 14.24
C MET A 866 22.49 -30.39 12.71
N ARG A 867 22.53 -29.24 12.04
CA ARG A 867 22.32 -29.10 10.60
C ARG A 867 23.54 -28.49 9.92
N TYR A 868 23.75 -28.86 8.66
CA TYR A 868 24.69 -28.22 7.75
C TYR A 868 24.03 -27.05 7.00
N SER A 869 24.81 -26.31 6.23
CA SER A 869 24.36 -25.18 5.40
C SER A 869 23.32 -25.49 4.34
N ASP A 870 23.31 -26.71 3.85
CA ASP A 870 22.32 -27.22 2.90
C ASP A 870 21.04 -27.70 3.62
N CYS A 871 20.86 -27.35 4.89
CA CYS A 871 19.77 -27.76 5.77
C CYS A 871 19.67 -29.27 6.03
N THR A 872 20.62 -30.07 5.53
CA THR A 872 20.67 -31.49 5.85
C THR A 872 21.17 -31.68 7.28
N THR A 873 20.55 -32.62 7.99
CA THR A 873 20.94 -32.96 9.35
C THR A 873 22.22 -33.80 9.36
N VAL A 874 23.00 -33.67 10.42
CA VAL A 874 24.16 -34.52 10.65
C VAL A 874 23.73 -35.99 10.71
N GLN A 875 24.37 -36.83 9.91
CA GLN A 875 24.08 -38.26 9.84
C GLN A 875 25.11 -39.09 10.60
N ASP A 876 24.75 -40.29 11.06
CA ASP A 876 25.63 -41.20 11.81
C ASP A 876 27.01 -41.44 11.14
N ALA A 877 27.07 -41.47 9.81
CA ALA A 877 28.30 -41.67 9.06
C ALA A 877 29.27 -40.48 9.10
N ASP A 878 28.81 -39.27 9.43
CA ASP A 878 29.58 -38.04 9.29
C ASP A 878 30.73 -37.92 10.30
N PHE A 879 30.58 -38.55 11.47
CA PHE A 879 31.65 -38.60 12.47
C PHE A 879 32.86 -39.41 11.96
N ALA A 880 32.61 -40.57 11.34
CA ALA A 880 33.64 -41.41 10.73
C ALA A 880 34.31 -40.74 9.51
N LEU A 881 33.58 -39.86 8.82
CA LEU A 881 34.08 -39.05 7.71
C LEU A 881 34.86 -37.80 8.18
N ASN A 882 35.07 -37.61 9.48
CA ASN A 882 35.75 -36.45 10.07
C ASN A 882 35.11 -35.12 9.67
N ARG A 883 33.79 -35.10 9.48
CA ARG A 883 33.04 -33.86 9.26
C ARG A 883 32.71 -33.17 10.57
N ILE A 884 32.88 -33.87 11.69
CA ILE A 884 32.51 -33.40 13.03
C ILE A 884 33.64 -33.64 14.02
N ARG A 885 33.91 -32.62 14.85
CA ARG A 885 34.85 -32.69 15.97
C ARG A 885 34.28 -31.98 17.19
N PHE A 886 34.80 -32.35 18.35
CA PHE A 886 34.35 -31.82 19.63
C PHE A 886 35.51 -31.15 20.37
N SER A 887 35.20 -30.08 21.08
CA SER A 887 36.03 -29.52 22.15
C SER A 887 35.16 -29.30 23.37
N VAL A 888 35.72 -29.52 24.55
CA VAL A 888 34.99 -29.39 25.81
C VAL A 888 35.74 -28.44 26.73
N SER A 889 35.01 -27.55 27.36
CA SER A 889 35.50 -26.61 28.37
C SER A 889 34.58 -26.65 29.58
N VAL A 890 35.16 -26.45 30.77
CA VAL A 890 34.43 -26.46 32.04
C VAL A 890 34.45 -25.06 32.61
N GLN A 891 33.28 -24.60 33.04
CA GLN A 891 33.11 -23.35 33.75
C GLN A 891 32.44 -23.65 35.09
N ALA A 892 33.23 -23.62 36.17
CA ALA A 892 32.73 -23.80 37.53
C ALA A 892 32.27 -22.47 38.12
N PHE A 893 31.12 -22.50 38.78
CA PHE A 893 30.56 -21.36 39.50
C PHE A 893 30.28 -21.79 40.94
N VAL A 894 30.88 -21.10 41.91
CA VAL A 894 30.67 -21.39 43.33
C VAL A 894 30.22 -20.09 44.01
N PRO A 895 29.05 -20.07 44.68
CA PRO A 895 28.55 -18.87 45.36
C PRO A 895 29.40 -18.45 46.55
N ASN A 896 30.21 -19.37 47.10
CA ASN A 896 30.92 -19.17 48.36
C ASN A 896 32.42 -19.50 48.23
N ILE A 897 33.22 -18.48 47.90
CA ILE A 897 34.69 -18.59 47.79
C ILE A 897 35.38 -18.43 49.15
N ASP A 898 34.70 -17.84 50.15
CA ASP A 898 35.33 -17.51 51.44
C ASP A 898 35.23 -18.63 52.50
N GLY A 899 34.38 -19.63 52.28
CA GLY A 899 34.30 -20.84 53.10
C GLY A 899 33.56 -20.65 54.43
N TYR A 900 32.85 -19.54 54.64
CA TYR A 900 32.12 -19.28 55.88
C TYR A 900 30.60 -19.43 55.71
N THR A 901 29.97 -20.10 56.68
CA THR A 901 28.54 -19.95 56.97
C THR A 901 28.40 -19.43 58.40
N GLU A 902 27.34 -18.66 58.67
CA GLU A 902 27.17 -17.93 59.95
C GLU A 902 26.94 -18.83 61.18
N GLU A 903 26.67 -20.13 61.00
CA GLU A 903 26.23 -21.00 62.12
C GLU A 903 27.29 -21.94 62.71
N ASP A 904 28.30 -22.44 61.97
CA ASP A 904 29.21 -23.48 62.52
C ASP A 904 30.72 -23.35 62.20
N GLY A 905 31.16 -22.27 61.54
CA GLY A 905 32.61 -21.99 61.39
C GLY A 905 33.41 -22.98 60.53
N TYR A 906 32.76 -23.94 59.88
CA TYR A 906 33.27 -24.73 58.75
C TYR A 906 32.11 -24.90 57.76
N GLY A 907 32.15 -24.18 56.62
CA GLY A 907 31.26 -24.49 55.49
C GLY A 907 31.57 -25.87 54.91
N VAL A 908 30.60 -26.47 54.21
CA VAL A 908 30.85 -27.66 53.37
C VAL A 908 32.07 -27.37 52.50
N ILE A 909 33.15 -28.14 52.68
CA ILE A 909 34.30 -28.07 51.79
C ILE A 909 33.82 -28.60 50.45
N VAL A 910 33.49 -27.70 49.53
CA VAL A 910 33.24 -28.01 48.13
C VAL A 910 34.62 -28.28 47.51
N ASP A 911 35.03 -29.55 47.45
CA ASP A 911 36.20 -29.97 46.68
C ASP A 911 35.70 -30.26 45.26
N ASP A 912 35.56 -29.21 44.44
CA ASP A 912 35.07 -29.29 43.05
C ASP A 912 36.05 -30.09 42.18
N ILE A 913 36.06 -31.41 42.36
CA ILE A 913 36.84 -32.32 41.54
C ILE A 913 35.98 -32.68 40.34
N ILE A 914 36.14 -31.91 39.28
CA ILE A 914 35.57 -32.20 37.96
C ILE A 914 36.68 -32.82 37.10
N GLY A 915 36.60 -34.13 36.89
CA GLY A 915 37.38 -34.85 35.90
C GLY A 915 36.62 -34.92 34.58
N VAL A 916 37.18 -34.35 33.51
CA VAL A 916 36.62 -34.46 32.15
C VAL A 916 37.64 -35.11 31.23
N HIS A 917 37.22 -36.15 30.51
CA HIS A 917 38.04 -36.80 29.50
C HIS A 917 37.21 -37.08 28.25
N LEU A 918 37.57 -36.47 27.13
CA LEU A 918 36.93 -36.68 25.83
C LEU A 918 37.74 -37.66 24.99
N ASP A 919 37.12 -38.77 24.59
CA ASP A 919 37.66 -39.63 23.53
C ASP A 919 37.22 -39.07 22.17
N HIS A 920 38.13 -38.36 21.49
CA HIS A 920 37.88 -37.77 20.18
C HIS A 920 37.61 -38.79 19.06
N SER A 921 37.97 -40.07 19.25
CA SER A 921 37.77 -41.12 18.24
C SER A 921 36.38 -41.73 18.28
N THR A 922 35.69 -41.66 19.43
CA THR A 922 34.34 -42.20 19.65
C THR A 922 33.32 -41.11 19.94
N GLY A 923 33.74 -39.89 20.27
CA GLY A 923 32.87 -38.80 20.71
C GLY A 923 32.35 -39.00 22.14
N ILE A 924 32.92 -39.95 22.89
CA ILE A 924 32.49 -40.27 24.25
C ILE A 924 33.19 -39.33 25.24
N LEU A 925 32.39 -38.57 25.98
CA LEU A 925 32.82 -37.72 27.08
C LEU A 925 32.65 -38.49 28.40
N LYS A 926 33.75 -38.69 29.13
CA LYS A 926 33.75 -39.25 30.48
C LYS A 926 33.82 -38.12 31.51
N LEU A 927 32.98 -38.21 32.52
CA LEU A 927 32.78 -37.22 33.56
C LEU A 927 32.92 -37.89 34.93
N THR A 928 33.74 -37.29 35.79
CA THR A 928 33.79 -37.61 37.22
C THR A 928 33.55 -36.32 37.97
N ILE A 929 32.51 -36.29 38.79
CA ILE A 929 32.04 -35.07 39.41
C ILE A 929 31.79 -35.38 40.88
N LYS A 930 32.45 -34.63 41.77
CA LYS A 930 32.24 -34.67 43.22
C LYS A 930 31.91 -33.29 43.74
N ASP A 931 31.02 -33.26 44.73
CA ASP A 931 30.74 -32.11 45.59
C ASP A 931 30.25 -30.83 44.88
N LEU A 932 29.50 -30.92 43.78
CA LEU A 932 28.90 -29.74 43.13
C LEU A 932 27.76 -29.11 43.94
N PHE A 933 27.59 -27.80 43.78
CA PHE A 933 26.43 -27.05 44.28
C PHE A 933 25.55 -26.56 43.12
N VAL A 934 24.23 -26.59 43.31
CA VAL A 934 23.24 -26.04 42.36
C VAL A 934 22.31 -25.12 43.15
N ASP A 935 22.33 -23.83 42.82
CA ASP A 935 21.37 -22.87 43.37
C ASP A 935 20.05 -22.95 42.59
N THR A 936 18.98 -23.38 43.26
CA THR A 936 17.65 -23.52 42.63
C THR A 936 16.99 -22.19 42.30
N VAL A 937 17.46 -21.08 42.88
CA VAL A 937 16.94 -19.71 42.66
C VAL A 937 17.79 -18.97 41.62
N PHE A 938 19.11 -19.13 41.64
CA PHE A 938 20.04 -18.48 40.72
C PHE A 938 20.74 -19.49 39.80
N MET A 939 20.07 -19.89 38.71
CA MET A 939 20.62 -20.80 37.68
C MET A 939 21.88 -20.26 36.97
N THR A 940 22.22 -18.99 37.17
CA THR A 940 23.49 -18.41 36.74
C THR A 940 24.70 -18.93 37.53
N LEU A 941 24.50 -19.49 38.72
CA LEU A 941 25.54 -20.02 39.61
C LEU A 941 25.72 -21.55 39.51
N VAL A 942 25.22 -22.17 38.44
CA VAL A 942 25.36 -23.60 38.19
C VAL A 942 26.63 -23.85 37.36
N THR A 943 27.44 -24.82 37.77
CA THR A 943 28.59 -25.29 36.98
C THR A 943 28.15 -25.80 35.62
N LYS A 944 28.79 -25.28 34.57
CA LYS A 944 28.46 -25.56 33.18
C LYS A 944 29.63 -26.23 32.48
N LEU A 945 29.31 -27.19 31.62
CA LEU A 945 30.25 -27.79 30.68
C LEU A 945 29.84 -27.34 29.28
N GLN A 946 30.68 -26.51 28.67
CA GLN A 946 30.46 -26.00 27.33
C GLN A 946 31.19 -26.87 26.32
N ILE A 947 30.44 -27.38 25.36
CA ILE A 947 30.86 -28.26 24.29
C ILE A 947 30.77 -27.49 22.98
N LEU A 948 31.91 -27.34 22.32
CA LEU A 948 31.99 -26.79 20.98
C LEU A 948 31.98 -27.96 19.99
N VAL A 949 31.02 -27.94 19.07
CA VAL A 949 30.88 -28.91 18.00
C VAL A 949 31.30 -28.25 16.70
N TYR A 950 32.40 -28.72 16.13
CA TYR A 950 32.96 -28.22 14.89
C TYR A 950 32.39 -29.00 13.72
N LEU A 951 31.68 -28.32 12.80
CA LEU A 951 30.97 -28.87 11.65
C LEU A 951 31.67 -28.46 10.35
N LYS A 952 31.98 -29.42 9.46
CA LYS A 952 32.76 -29.16 8.24
C LYS A 952 31.96 -28.52 7.06
N LYS A 953 30.69 -28.19 7.27
CA LYS A 953 29.85 -27.50 6.26
C LYS A 953 29.10 -26.37 6.97
N ALA A 954 29.62 -25.16 6.91
CA ALA A 954 29.12 -24.04 7.72
C ALA A 954 27.82 -23.44 7.16
N GLY A 955 26.76 -23.46 7.96
CA GLY A 955 25.42 -23.00 7.63
C GLY A 955 24.84 -21.93 8.53
N TRP A 956 25.42 -21.70 9.70
CA TRP A 956 24.83 -20.85 10.77
C TRP A 956 23.43 -21.32 11.18
N ASN A 957 23.12 -22.59 10.94
CA ASN A 957 21.80 -23.19 11.17
C ASN A 957 21.64 -23.73 12.59
N ASN A 958 22.72 -23.73 13.40
CA ASN A 958 22.72 -24.34 14.72
C ASN A 958 22.62 -23.27 15.81
N VAL A 959 21.58 -23.37 16.63
CA VAL A 959 21.41 -22.53 17.84
C VAL A 959 22.15 -23.13 19.03
N ILE A 960 22.39 -22.33 20.07
CA ILE A 960 22.99 -22.81 21.32
C ILE A 960 21.99 -23.76 22.01
N THR A 961 22.38 -25.01 22.20
CA THR A 961 21.56 -25.99 22.92
C THR A 961 21.94 -26.01 24.38
N VAL A 962 21.02 -25.68 25.28
CA VAL A 962 21.22 -25.79 26.73
C VAL A 962 20.52 -27.04 27.23
N VAL A 963 21.27 -27.92 27.91
CA VAL A 963 20.76 -29.12 28.55
C VAL A 963 20.71 -28.89 30.05
N GLU A 964 19.49 -28.91 30.60
CA GLU A 964 19.22 -28.64 32.00
C GLU A 964 19.63 -29.81 32.92
N PRO A 965 19.89 -29.57 34.22
CA PRO A 965 20.36 -30.61 35.13
C PRO A 965 19.46 -31.85 35.20
N SER A 966 18.14 -31.66 35.06
CA SER A 966 17.14 -32.73 35.05
C SER A 966 17.19 -33.60 33.78
N GLN A 967 17.67 -33.05 32.67
CA GLN A 967 17.74 -33.75 31.38
C GLN A 967 19.03 -34.56 31.24
N ILE A 968 20.11 -34.16 31.92
CA ILE A 968 21.42 -34.84 31.86
C ILE A 968 21.32 -36.30 32.27
N ALA A 969 20.51 -36.65 33.27
CA ALA A 969 20.35 -38.03 33.74
C ALA A 969 19.92 -38.99 32.62
N GLY A 970 19.11 -38.53 31.65
CA GLY A 970 18.68 -39.32 30.50
C GLY A 970 19.72 -39.44 29.37
N LEU A 971 20.78 -38.63 29.43
CA LEU A 971 21.86 -38.62 28.43
C LEU A 971 23.06 -39.45 28.87
N LEU A 972 23.25 -39.66 30.17
CA LEU A 972 24.37 -40.41 30.73
C LEU A 972 24.19 -41.93 30.58
N SER A 973 25.29 -42.60 30.23
CA SER A 973 25.48 -44.04 30.35
C SER A 973 26.48 -44.32 31.49
N THR A 974 26.05 -45.11 32.46
CA THR A 974 26.90 -45.68 33.52
C THR A 974 27.70 -46.86 33.03
#